data_AF-A0A6P5WN69-F1
#
_entry.id   AF-A0A6P5WN69-F1
#
_cell.length_a   1.000
_cell.length_b   1.000
_cell.length_c   1.000
_cell.angle_alpha   90.00
_cell.angle_beta   90.00
_cell.angle_gamma   90.00
#
_symmetry.space_group_name_H-M   'P 1'
#
loop_
_entity.id
_entity.type
_entity.pdbx_description
1 polymer ?
#
loop_
_entity_poly.entity_id
_entity_poly.type
_entity_poly.pdbx_seq_one_letter_code
_entity_poly.pdbx_strand_id
1 'polypeptide(L)'
;MYDSKSSLLILLFLINCLFFSDADSGRKCSNTSSLNGFESNFTMVQHQLRGHLKILDDCSFEVTRFDMLSGSSDVIFWGADSLDFSNFTRGFPISDHRLNQTTYKKASFSVQLFPNLTWDQINVLSIWDITTTSDFGHVTLPLNGSDQDSDLVHTMFDNCKNLSDNYRVRWSLNVEENWIEIGLEAATRTMNYMAFGWANPNRTKELMSGADVAVAAFTEEGEAWHYPNPPNPSKVLYINKKEAPVLRVERGVPVKFSVQAGHDVALYVTSDCLGGNATSRNATETIYSGGPAAEGVVASPYELVWAPDRNTPDQVYYQSLYQQKMGWRVQVVDGGLSDMYNSSVFLDDQQVTFFWTLLEDSISFAARGVKKSGYLAIGFGSGMVNSYAYVGWIDNTGKGRVNTYWIDGKDASNVHPTNENLTHVRCRSENGIITLEFTRPFKPSCSHNNRPECKNILDPTTPLRVIWAMGAKWTDEHLSERNMHSVTSQRPVRVLLMRGSSEAEQDLRPVLAVHGFMMFLAWGILLPGGILAARYLKHVKGDGWYQIHVYLQYSGLAIVLLALLFAVAELRGFFVSSLHVKFGIAAIFFASVQPVNAYLRPKKPATGEEASSERLLWEYFHVIVGRGTIVVGIAALFTGMKHLGERYGGENVHGLSWALTMWFLIGALMVIYLEYRERQRRRNRLLGRGNWVLGNVEEEDSVDLLSPNRASAQNGLQNSGLMEVQLEPLNR
;
A
#
# COMPACT_ATOMS: atom_id res chain seq x y z
N MET A 1 6.75 2.16 -56.05
CA MET A 1 6.67 0.83 -55.41
C MET A 1 6.00 1.05 -54.06
N TYR A 2 4.67 1.06 -54.11
CA TYR A 2 3.74 1.40 -53.03
C TYR A 2 3.24 0.09 -52.39
N ASP A 3 2.80 0.18 -51.14
CA ASP A 3 2.03 -0.83 -50.39
C ASP A 3 2.67 -2.19 -50.04
N SER A 4 3.32 -2.22 -48.87
CA SER A 4 3.54 -3.46 -48.11
C SER A 4 3.09 -3.35 -46.63
N LYS A 5 2.77 -2.16 -46.13
CA LYS A 5 2.39 -1.95 -44.72
C LYS A 5 0.89 -2.15 -44.43
N SER A 6 0.02 -2.07 -45.44
CA SER A 6 -1.42 -2.29 -45.28
C SER A 6 -1.78 -3.79 -45.16
N SER A 7 -1.04 -4.66 -45.86
CA SER A 7 -1.28 -6.11 -45.90
C SER A 7 -0.94 -6.82 -44.59
N LEU A 8 -0.01 -6.29 -43.78
CA LEU A 8 0.32 -6.87 -42.47
C LEU A 8 -0.71 -6.48 -41.39
N LEU A 9 -1.32 -5.29 -41.52
CA LEU A 9 -2.41 -4.86 -40.63
C LEU A 9 -3.70 -5.63 -40.92
N ILE A 10 -3.99 -5.92 -42.19
CA ILE A 10 -5.16 -6.73 -42.60
C ILE A 10 -4.98 -8.20 -42.17
N LEU A 11 -3.76 -8.74 -42.21
CA LEU A 11 -3.49 -10.11 -41.74
C LEU A 11 -3.59 -10.22 -40.20
N LEU A 12 -3.17 -9.20 -39.44
CA LEU A 12 -3.37 -9.16 -37.98
C LEU A 12 -4.82 -8.85 -37.58
N PHE A 13 -5.59 -8.15 -38.41
CA PHE A 13 -7.03 -7.95 -38.17
C PHE A 13 -7.83 -9.22 -38.50
N LEU A 14 -7.44 -9.98 -39.53
CA LEU A 14 -8.06 -11.27 -39.87
C LEU A 14 -7.71 -12.38 -38.87
N ILE A 15 -6.52 -12.34 -38.25
CA ILE A 15 -6.17 -13.28 -37.16
C ILE A 15 -6.93 -12.93 -35.86
N ASN A 16 -7.26 -11.66 -35.62
CA ASN A 16 -8.15 -11.28 -34.52
C ASN A 16 -9.64 -11.55 -34.79
N CYS A 17 -10.06 -11.63 -36.06
CA CYS A 17 -11.42 -12.07 -36.41
C CYS A 17 -11.60 -13.60 -36.39
N LEU A 18 -10.51 -14.39 -36.36
CA LEU A 18 -10.57 -15.85 -36.23
C LEU A 18 -10.47 -16.36 -34.79
N PHE A 19 -10.31 -15.47 -33.80
CA PHE A 19 -10.43 -15.78 -32.36
C PHE A 19 -11.65 -15.14 -31.69
N PHE A 20 -12.56 -14.53 -32.46
CA PHE A 20 -13.92 -14.21 -32.04
C PHE A 20 -14.92 -14.90 -32.99
N SER A 21 -14.79 -16.22 -33.03
CA SER A 21 -15.88 -17.12 -33.36
C SER A 21 -15.72 -18.34 -32.48
N ASP A 22 -15.72 -18.11 -31.16
CA ASP A 22 -16.46 -19.04 -30.32
C ASP A 22 -17.92 -18.83 -30.71
N ALA A 23 -18.36 -19.54 -31.75
CA ALA A 23 -19.71 -20.04 -31.75
C ALA A 23 -19.82 -20.76 -30.41
N ASP A 24 -20.60 -20.19 -29.51
CA ASP A 24 -20.86 -20.70 -28.17
C ASP A 24 -21.01 -22.22 -28.30
N SER A 25 -20.00 -22.93 -27.80
CA SER A 25 -20.03 -24.38 -27.79
C SER A 25 -21.02 -24.69 -26.69
N GLY A 26 -22.30 -24.69 -27.07
CA GLY A 26 -23.44 -24.86 -26.19
C GLY A 26 -23.07 -25.88 -25.14
N ARG A 27 -23.04 -25.42 -23.89
CA ARG A 27 -22.67 -26.22 -22.73
C ARG A 27 -23.31 -27.60 -22.92
N LYS A 28 -22.50 -28.66 -22.90
CA LYS A 28 -23.03 -30.03 -22.91
C LYS A 28 -23.84 -30.22 -21.63
N CYS A 29 -25.14 -29.98 -21.73
CA CYS A 29 -26.06 -30.18 -20.63
C CYS A 29 -26.26 -31.68 -20.45
N SER A 30 -26.11 -32.11 -19.20
CA SER A 30 -26.38 -33.47 -18.81
C SER A 30 -27.89 -33.70 -18.78
N ASN A 31 -28.29 -34.97 -18.86
CA ASN A 31 -29.68 -35.40 -18.68
C ASN A 31 -29.76 -36.27 -17.41
N THR A 32 -29.39 -35.72 -16.27
CA THR A 32 -29.29 -36.45 -15.00
C THR A 32 -30.40 -36.12 -14.01
N SER A 33 -31.10 -35.00 -14.20
CA SER A 33 -32.25 -34.59 -13.38
C SER A 33 -33.45 -35.53 -13.57
N SER A 34 -34.16 -35.78 -12.47
CA SER A 34 -35.44 -36.51 -12.45
C SER A 34 -36.59 -35.72 -13.07
N LEU A 35 -36.40 -34.42 -13.32
CA LEU A 35 -37.40 -33.52 -13.90
C LEU A 35 -37.28 -33.40 -15.43
N ASN A 36 -36.33 -34.09 -16.05
CA ASN A 36 -36.17 -34.09 -17.51
C ASN A 36 -37.41 -34.69 -18.20
N GLY A 37 -38.03 -33.93 -19.11
CA GLY A 37 -39.30 -34.30 -19.73
C GLY A 37 -40.54 -33.98 -18.90
N PHE A 38 -40.42 -33.31 -17.76
CA PHE A 38 -41.56 -32.80 -17.01
C PHE A 38 -42.30 -31.74 -17.83
N GLU A 39 -43.63 -31.88 -17.90
CA GLU A 39 -44.52 -30.99 -18.65
C GLU A 39 -45.62 -30.49 -17.71
N SER A 40 -45.90 -29.19 -17.72
CA SER A 40 -46.98 -28.59 -16.94
C SER A 40 -47.49 -27.31 -17.57
N ASN A 41 -48.73 -26.95 -17.28
CA ASN A 41 -49.29 -25.65 -17.68
C ASN A 41 -49.03 -24.62 -16.59
N PHE A 42 -48.77 -23.37 -16.99
CA PHE A 42 -48.70 -22.28 -16.02
C PHE A 42 -50.06 -22.06 -15.34
N THR A 43 -50.03 -22.00 -14.02
CA THR A 43 -51.14 -21.49 -13.19
C THR A 43 -51.22 -19.98 -13.36
N MET A 44 -52.36 -19.50 -13.82
CA MET A 44 -52.58 -18.08 -14.09
C MET A 44 -52.93 -17.34 -12.80
N VAL A 45 -52.17 -16.28 -12.49
CA VAL A 45 -52.43 -15.41 -11.33
C VAL A 45 -52.87 -14.02 -11.80
N GLN A 46 -52.10 -13.41 -12.72
CA GLN A 46 -52.40 -12.10 -13.30
C GLN A 46 -52.06 -12.05 -14.80
N HIS A 47 -52.34 -10.91 -15.44
CA HIS A 47 -51.96 -10.62 -16.84
C HIS A 47 -52.41 -11.63 -17.90
N GLN A 48 -53.47 -12.41 -17.61
CA GLN A 48 -54.03 -13.46 -18.47
C GLN A 48 -52.96 -14.45 -18.97
N LEU A 49 -51.96 -14.73 -18.13
CA LEU A 49 -50.86 -15.60 -18.51
C LEU A 49 -51.36 -17.02 -18.84
N ARG A 50 -50.95 -17.54 -19.99
CA ARG A 50 -51.14 -18.93 -20.40
C ARG A 50 -49.87 -19.42 -21.06
N GLY A 51 -49.53 -20.68 -20.86
CA GLY A 51 -48.36 -21.28 -21.47
C GLY A 51 -48.18 -22.71 -21.01
N HIS A 52 -47.40 -23.46 -21.77
CA HIS A 52 -47.07 -24.84 -21.48
C HIS A 52 -45.55 -24.98 -21.36
N LEU A 53 -45.09 -25.35 -20.17
CA LEU A 53 -43.69 -25.55 -19.81
C LEU A 53 -43.31 -27.01 -20.07
N LYS A 54 -42.14 -27.22 -20.68
CA LYS A 54 -41.50 -28.52 -20.84
C LYS A 54 -40.01 -28.43 -20.50
N ILE A 55 -39.53 -29.22 -19.54
CA ILE A 55 -38.11 -29.28 -19.21
C ILE A 55 -37.39 -30.20 -20.22
N LEU A 56 -36.36 -29.68 -20.89
CA LEU A 56 -35.65 -30.38 -21.95
C LEU A 56 -34.45 -31.17 -21.41
N ASP A 57 -33.63 -30.53 -20.58
CA ASP A 57 -32.40 -31.07 -19.99
C ASP A 57 -32.05 -30.36 -18.67
N ASP A 58 -30.90 -30.70 -18.07
CA ASP A 58 -30.49 -30.14 -16.78
C ASP A 58 -30.21 -28.61 -16.81
N CYS A 59 -30.17 -27.98 -17.99
CA CYS A 59 -29.90 -26.54 -18.12
C CYS A 59 -30.98 -25.75 -18.87
N SER A 60 -32.00 -26.39 -19.44
CA SER A 60 -32.91 -25.69 -20.35
C SER A 60 -34.34 -26.21 -20.31
N PHE A 61 -35.27 -25.32 -20.62
CA PHE A 61 -36.69 -25.61 -20.73
C PHE A 61 -37.33 -24.85 -21.88
N GLU A 62 -38.38 -25.42 -22.44
CA GLU A 62 -39.19 -24.83 -23.49
C GLU A 62 -40.51 -24.34 -22.93
N VAL A 63 -40.95 -23.16 -23.38
CA VAL A 63 -42.29 -22.65 -23.14
C VAL A 63 -43.01 -22.54 -24.48
N THR A 64 -44.17 -23.19 -24.61
CA THR A 64 -45.00 -23.17 -25.82
C THR A 64 -46.39 -22.60 -25.55
N ARG A 65 -47.05 -22.10 -26.60
CA ARG A 65 -48.40 -21.50 -26.52
C ARG A 65 -48.46 -20.37 -25.47
N PHE A 66 -47.40 -19.58 -25.36
CA PHE A 66 -47.29 -18.51 -24.38
C PHE A 66 -48.11 -17.29 -24.79
N ASP A 67 -49.12 -16.97 -23.98
CA ASP A 67 -49.96 -15.77 -24.06
C ASP A 67 -49.79 -14.95 -22.78
N MET A 68 -49.56 -13.64 -22.89
CA MET A 68 -49.42 -12.74 -21.73
C MET A 68 -49.73 -11.30 -22.15
N LEU A 69 -50.53 -10.58 -21.35
CA LEU A 69 -50.76 -9.14 -21.50
C LEU A 69 -49.52 -8.32 -21.08
N SER A 70 -49.46 -7.05 -21.47
CA SER A 70 -48.32 -6.17 -21.14
C SER A 70 -48.08 -6.09 -19.64
N GLY A 71 -46.86 -6.42 -19.22
CA GLY A 71 -46.35 -6.11 -17.88
C GLY A 71 -45.49 -4.85 -17.87
N SER A 72 -44.68 -4.71 -16.82
CA SER A 72 -43.59 -3.73 -16.75
C SER A 72 -42.44 -4.08 -17.72
N SER A 73 -41.40 -3.24 -17.76
CA SER A 73 -40.18 -3.50 -18.54
C SER A 73 -39.26 -4.58 -17.93
N ASP A 74 -39.54 -5.07 -16.72
CA ASP A 74 -38.65 -5.94 -15.95
C ASP A 74 -39.31 -7.27 -15.54
N VAL A 75 -40.05 -7.86 -16.48
CA VAL A 75 -40.65 -9.19 -16.32
C VAL A 75 -39.64 -10.29 -16.67
N ILE A 76 -39.43 -11.22 -15.75
CA ILE A 76 -38.40 -12.27 -15.84
C ILE A 76 -38.91 -13.64 -15.41
N PHE A 77 -38.13 -14.68 -15.71
CA PHE A 77 -38.27 -16.00 -15.10
C PHE A 77 -37.65 -16.02 -13.71
N TRP A 78 -38.43 -16.45 -12.73
CA TRP A 78 -38.10 -16.42 -11.31
C TRP A 78 -38.23 -17.80 -10.68
N GLY A 79 -37.26 -18.17 -9.85
CA GLY A 79 -37.23 -19.42 -9.11
C GLY A 79 -37.44 -19.17 -7.63
N ALA A 80 -38.28 -19.97 -6.98
CA ALA A 80 -38.52 -19.92 -5.55
C ALA A 80 -38.62 -21.33 -4.94
N ASP A 81 -38.44 -21.39 -3.62
CA ASP A 81 -38.45 -22.64 -2.86
C ASP A 81 -39.88 -23.09 -2.47
N SER A 82 -40.84 -22.17 -2.38
CA SER A 82 -42.25 -22.51 -2.12
C SER A 82 -43.18 -21.36 -2.51
N LEU A 83 -44.49 -21.63 -2.55
CA LEU A 83 -45.53 -20.63 -2.81
C LEU A 83 -45.81 -19.68 -1.63
N ASP A 84 -45.19 -19.90 -0.47
CA ASP A 84 -45.32 -18.97 0.66
C ASP A 84 -44.75 -17.59 0.30
N PHE A 85 -45.49 -16.52 0.63
CA PHE A 85 -45.14 -15.15 0.26
C PHE A 85 -43.71 -14.76 0.66
N SER A 86 -43.26 -15.22 1.84
CA SER A 86 -41.91 -14.94 2.36
C SER A 86 -40.79 -15.66 1.60
N ASN A 87 -41.06 -16.85 1.05
CA ASN A 87 -40.11 -17.63 0.27
C ASN A 87 -40.14 -17.23 -1.20
N PHE A 88 -41.33 -16.92 -1.71
CA PHE A 88 -41.55 -16.53 -3.09
C PHE A 88 -40.90 -15.18 -3.41
N THR A 89 -41.01 -14.19 -2.50
CA THR A 89 -40.34 -12.88 -2.63
C THR A 89 -38.82 -12.93 -2.43
N ARG A 90 -38.30 -13.95 -1.73
CA ARG A 90 -36.85 -14.21 -1.56
C ARG A 90 -36.24 -15.08 -2.65
N GLY A 91 -36.98 -15.39 -3.71
CA GLY A 91 -36.49 -16.17 -4.84
C GLY A 91 -35.38 -15.46 -5.63
N PHE A 92 -35.09 -15.99 -6.82
CA PHE A 92 -33.98 -15.53 -7.64
C PHE A 92 -34.28 -15.62 -9.14
N PRO A 93 -33.65 -14.78 -9.98
CA PRO A 93 -33.77 -14.90 -11.43
C PRO A 93 -33.10 -16.19 -11.90
N ILE A 94 -33.78 -16.97 -12.75
CA ILE A 94 -33.25 -18.27 -13.21
C ILE A 94 -32.61 -18.21 -14.60
N SER A 95 -32.86 -17.14 -15.36
CA SER A 95 -32.36 -16.95 -16.72
C SER A 95 -32.13 -15.47 -17.03
N ASP A 96 -31.31 -15.19 -18.04
CA ASP A 96 -31.13 -13.86 -18.64
C ASP A 96 -32.25 -13.49 -19.63
N HIS A 97 -33.12 -14.44 -19.98
CA HIS A 97 -34.24 -14.24 -20.89
C HIS A 97 -35.32 -13.33 -20.28
N ARG A 98 -35.45 -12.12 -20.82
CA ARG A 98 -36.43 -11.11 -20.36
C ARG A 98 -37.67 -11.05 -21.25
N LEU A 99 -38.84 -10.86 -20.64
CA LEU A 99 -40.12 -10.75 -21.34
C LEU A 99 -40.48 -9.29 -21.68
N ASN A 100 -39.69 -8.69 -22.56
CA ASN A 100 -39.73 -7.25 -22.87
C ASN A 100 -40.81 -6.82 -23.88
N GLN A 101 -41.61 -7.75 -24.41
CA GLN A 101 -42.63 -7.42 -25.41
C GLN A 101 -43.94 -6.97 -24.74
N THR A 102 -44.63 -6.00 -25.35
CA THR A 102 -45.87 -5.45 -24.83
C THR A 102 -47.04 -6.45 -24.80
N THR A 103 -47.05 -7.51 -25.62
CA THR A 103 -48.06 -8.59 -25.51
C THR A 103 -47.53 -9.83 -26.21
N TYR A 104 -47.63 -10.98 -25.55
CA TYR A 104 -47.32 -12.29 -26.14
C TYR A 104 -48.60 -12.96 -26.63
N LYS A 105 -48.56 -13.51 -27.85
CA LYS A 105 -49.68 -14.24 -28.47
C LYS A 105 -49.17 -15.54 -29.10
N LYS A 106 -49.46 -16.68 -28.47
CA LYS A 106 -49.05 -18.03 -28.86
C LYS A 106 -47.56 -18.12 -29.19
N ALA A 107 -46.73 -17.44 -28.41
CA ALA A 107 -45.29 -17.48 -28.59
C ALA A 107 -44.73 -18.84 -28.12
N SER A 108 -43.61 -19.24 -28.71
CA SER A 108 -42.81 -20.36 -28.22
C SER A 108 -41.35 -19.94 -28.20
N PHE A 109 -40.66 -20.24 -27.11
CA PHE A 109 -39.24 -19.94 -26.96
C PHE A 109 -38.58 -20.93 -25.98
N SER A 110 -37.29 -21.17 -26.20
CA SER A 110 -36.45 -22.01 -25.34
C SER A 110 -35.61 -21.11 -24.44
N VAL A 111 -35.54 -21.45 -23.16
CA VAL A 111 -34.91 -20.65 -22.11
C VAL A 111 -33.81 -21.47 -21.47
N GLN A 112 -32.65 -20.84 -21.30
CA GLN A 112 -31.47 -21.46 -20.70
C GLN A 112 -31.26 -20.91 -19.27
N LEU A 113 -30.96 -21.82 -18.35
CA LEU A 113 -30.69 -21.51 -16.96
C LEU A 113 -29.29 -20.92 -16.77
N PHE A 114 -29.11 -20.11 -15.72
CA PHE A 114 -27.79 -19.62 -15.34
C PHE A 114 -26.82 -20.75 -14.99
N PRO A 115 -25.49 -20.55 -15.16
CA PRO A 115 -24.55 -21.67 -15.11
C PRO A 115 -24.43 -22.40 -13.76
N ASN A 116 -24.80 -21.71 -12.68
CA ASN A 116 -24.70 -22.13 -11.28
C ASN A 116 -26.01 -22.71 -10.71
N LEU A 117 -27.06 -22.82 -11.51
CA LEU A 117 -28.38 -23.28 -11.07
C LEU A 117 -28.62 -24.72 -11.50
N THR A 118 -29.32 -25.46 -10.64
CA THR A 118 -29.80 -26.82 -10.89
C THR A 118 -31.27 -26.92 -10.53
N TRP A 119 -32.02 -27.84 -11.17
CA TRP A 119 -33.47 -27.93 -11.03
C TRP A 119 -33.96 -28.25 -9.61
N ASP A 120 -33.13 -28.91 -8.80
CA ASP A 120 -33.34 -29.20 -7.38
C ASP A 120 -33.37 -27.96 -6.47
N GLN A 121 -32.97 -26.79 -6.98
CA GLN A 121 -33.04 -25.51 -6.27
C GLN A 121 -34.30 -24.71 -6.63
N ILE A 122 -35.09 -25.18 -7.59
CA ILE A 122 -36.25 -24.47 -8.13
C ILE A 122 -37.49 -25.34 -7.90
N ASN A 123 -38.25 -25.03 -6.86
CA ASN A 123 -39.50 -25.74 -6.59
C ASN A 123 -40.70 -25.06 -7.25
N VAL A 124 -40.60 -23.74 -7.43
CA VAL A 124 -41.60 -22.94 -8.13
C VAL A 124 -40.92 -22.09 -9.17
N LEU A 125 -41.37 -22.20 -10.42
CA LEU A 125 -40.94 -21.38 -11.54
C LEU A 125 -42.06 -20.40 -11.89
N SER A 126 -41.78 -19.10 -11.78
CA SER A 126 -42.75 -18.01 -11.94
C SER A 126 -42.34 -17.04 -13.04
N ILE A 127 -43.35 -16.41 -13.66
CA ILE A 127 -43.19 -15.17 -14.40
C ILE A 127 -43.41 -14.01 -13.43
N TRP A 128 -42.32 -13.35 -13.07
CA TRP A 128 -42.27 -12.36 -12.00
C TRP A 128 -41.96 -10.97 -12.54
N ASP A 129 -42.70 -9.98 -12.07
CA ASP A 129 -42.41 -8.58 -12.31
C ASP A 129 -41.63 -8.00 -11.12
N ILE A 130 -40.36 -7.65 -11.35
CA ILE A 130 -39.48 -7.07 -10.33
C ILE A 130 -40.01 -5.72 -9.85
N THR A 131 -40.59 -4.92 -10.74
CA THR A 131 -40.98 -3.53 -10.42
C THR A 131 -42.19 -3.45 -9.50
N THR A 132 -43.10 -4.41 -9.63
CA THR A 132 -44.35 -4.47 -8.84
C THR A 132 -44.31 -5.59 -7.80
N THR A 133 -43.20 -6.34 -7.71
CA THR A 133 -43.04 -7.52 -6.84
C THR A 133 -44.26 -8.43 -6.91
N SER A 134 -44.67 -8.77 -8.14
CA SER A 134 -45.93 -9.45 -8.41
C SER A 134 -45.74 -10.67 -9.30
N ASP A 135 -46.46 -11.74 -8.96
CA ASP A 135 -46.53 -12.97 -9.73
C ASP A 135 -47.59 -12.88 -10.83
N PHE A 136 -47.19 -13.13 -12.07
CA PHE A 136 -48.14 -13.20 -13.20
C PHE A 136 -48.65 -14.62 -13.41
N GLY A 137 -47.88 -15.61 -12.98
CA GLY A 137 -48.25 -17.01 -13.01
C GLY A 137 -47.03 -17.92 -12.88
N HIS A 138 -47.26 -19.13 -12.40
CA HIS A 138 -46.19 -20.04 -11.99
C HIS A 138 -46.48 -21.51 -12.30
N VAL A 139 -45.45 -22.34 -12.17
CA VAL A 139 -45.50 -23.80 -12.23
C VAL A 139 -44.78 -24.35 -11.00
N THR A 140 -45.42 -25.30 -10.31
CA THR A 140 -44.80 -26.05 -9.22
C THR A 140 -44.12 -27.31 -9.77
N LEU A 141 -42.88 -27.54 -9.35
CA LEU A 141 -42.08 -28.71 -9.71
C LEU A 141 -42.15 -29.75 -8.59
N PRO A 142 -42.40 -31.03 -8.89
CA PRO A 142 -42.56 -32.07 -7.87
C PRO A 142 -41.20 -32.44 -7.26
N LEU A 143 -41.01 -32.15 -5.97
CA LEU A 143 -39.91 -32.70 -5.17
C LEU A 143 -40.34 -34.04 -4.56
N ASN A 144 -39.58 -35.11 -4.84
CA ASN A 144 -39.61 -36.40 -4.13
C ASN A 144 -40.97 -36.83 -3.55
N GLY A 145 -41.87 -37.32 -4.40
CA GLY A 145 -42.84 -38.35 -4.04
C GLY A 145 -43.89 -38.01 -2.98
N SER A 146 -44.12 -36.74 -2.65
CA SER A 146 -45.35 -36.35 -1.95
C SER A 146 -46.31 -35.72 -2.95
N ASP A 147 -47.22 -36.55 -3.48
CA ASP A 147 -48.56 -36.10 -3.85
C ASP A 147 -49.23 -35.59 -2.56
N GLN A 148 -48.90 -34.36 -2.18
CA GLN A 148 -49.84 -33.52 -1.46
C GLN A 148 -50.33 -32.52 -2.47
N ASP A 149 -51.46 -32.88 -3.08
CA ASP A 149 -52.44 -31.94 -3.57
C ASP A 149 -52.76 -30.98 -2.42
N SER A 150 -51.95 -29.93 -2.28
CA SER A 150 -52.34 -28.77 -1.51
C SER A 150 -53.31 -28.04 -2.40
N ASP A 151 -54.58 -28.39 -2.20
CA ASP A 151 -55.78 -27.69 -2.63
C ASP A 151 -55.77 -26.27 -2.01
N LEU A 152 -54.76 -25.47 -2.34
CA LEU A 152 -54.80 -24.03 -2.18
C LEU A 152 -55.51 -23.53 -3.42
N VAL A 153 -56.84 -23.62 -3.33
CA VAL A 153 -57.81 -23.01 -4.23
C VAL A 153 -57.32 -21.60 -4.57
N HIS A 154 -56.70 -21.45 -5.73
CA HIS A 154 -56.56 -20.14 -6.35
C HIS A 154 -57.97 -19.74 -6.75
N THR A 155 -58.54 -18.75 -6.04
CA THR A 155 -59.91 -18.26 -6.21
C THR A 155 -60.10 -17.69 -7.62
N MET A 156 -60.42 -18.56 -8.57
CA MET A 156 -60.95 -18.19 -9.88
C MET A 156 -62.39 -17.73 -9.66
N PHE A 157 -62.57 -16.45 -9.37
CA PHE A 157 -63.90 -15.85 -9.28
C PHE A 157 -64.58 -15.83 -10.65
N ASP A 158 -65.84 -16.25 -10.70
CA ASP A 158 -66.64 -16.37 -11.93
C ASP A 158 -66.93 -15.01 -12.59
N ASN A 159 -67.03 -13.96 -11.77
CA ASN A 159 -67.42 -12.63 -12.20
C ASN A 159 -66.36 -11.58 -11.82
N CYS A 160 -66.25 -10.52 -12.63
CA CYS A 160 -65.33 -9.41 -12.41
C CYS A 160 -65.94 -8.09 -12.89
N LYS A 161 -65.81 -7.03 -12.10
CA LYS A 161 -66.27 -5.68 -12.44
C LYS A 161 -65.29 -4.62 -11.93
N ASN A 162 -64.87 -3.72 -12.82
CA ASN A 162 -64.09 -2.54 -12.44
C ASN A 162 -65.03 -1.48 -11.83
N LEU A 163 -64.70 -1.02 -10.62
CA LEU A 163 -65.39 0.07 -9.92
C LEU A 163 -64.70 1.42 -10.19
N SER A 164 -63.39 1.41 -10.43
CA SER A 164 -62.59 2.53 -10.92
C SER A 164 -61.39 2.02 -11.73
N ASP A 165 -60.58 2.91 -12.30
CA ASP A 165 -59.38 2.54 -13.09
C ASP A 165 -58.38 1.69 -12.30
N ASN A 166 -58.34 1.86 -10.97
CA ASN A 166 -57.40 1.18 -10.08
C ASN A 166 -58.09 0.29 -9.04
N TYR A 167 -59.38 0.01 -9.17
CA TYR A 167 -60.14 -0.76 -8.18
C TYR A 167 -61.18 -1.65 -8.87
N ARG A 168 -61.12 -2.95 -8.63
CA ARG A 168 -62.09 -3.92 -9.15
C ARG A 168 -62.56 -4.90 -8.09
N VAL A 169 -63.79 -5.37 -8.28
CA VAL A 169 -64.42 -6.41 -7.47
C VAL A 169 -64.62 -7.66 -8.30
N ARG A 170 -64.39 -8.82 -7.70
CA ARG A 170 -64.56 -10.14 -8.29
C ARG A 170 -65.44 -10.96 -7.36
N TRP A 171 -66.31 -11.81 -7.90
CA TRP A 171 -67.17 -12.64 -7.05
C TRP A 171 -67.59 -13.95 -7.70
N SER A 172 -67.84 -14.93 -6.86
CA SER A 172 -68.46 -16.21 -7.20
C SER A 172 -69.67 -16.42 -6.31
N LEU A 173 -70.78 -16.84 -6.92
CA LEU A 173 -72.04 -17.04 -6.22
C LEU A 173 -72.34 -18.54 -6.20
N ASN A 174 -72.36 -19.13 -5.01
CA ASN A 174 -72.85 -20.48 -4.82
C ASN A 174 -74.30 -20.43 -4.32
N VAL A 175 -75.25 -20.63 -5.24
CA VAL A 175 -76.69 -20.56 -4.95
C VAL A 175 -77.16 -21.76 -4.12
N GLU A 176 -76.52 -22.92 -4.29
CA GLU A 176 -76.90 -24.16 -3.57
C GLU A 176 -76.49 -24.10 -2.10
N GLU A 177 -75.27 -23.62 -1.83
CA GLU A 177 -74.70 -23.49 -0.48
C GLU A 177 -74.99 -22.12 0.17
N ASN A 178 -75.75 -21.25 -0.52
CA ASN A 178 -76.21 -19.93 -0.05
C ASN A 178 -75.09 -19.00 0.46
N TRP A 179 -73.98 -18.90 -0.27
CA TRP A 179 -72.92 -17.95 0.03
C TRP A 179 -72.37 -17.26 -1.22
N ILE A 180 -71.77 -16.08 -1.01
CA ILE A 180 -71.05 -15.31 -2.03
C ILE A 180 -69.62 -15.08 -1.55
N GLU A 181 -68.65 -15.44 -2.39
CA GLU A 181 -67.26 -15.07 -2.18
C GLU A 181 -66.95 -13.82 -2.98
N ILE A 182 -66.29 -12.87 -2.34
CA ILE A 182 -65.97 -11.57 -2.93
C ILE A 182 -64.47 -11.33 -2.78
N GLY A 183 -63.78 -11.17 -3.91
CA GLY A 183 -62.39 -10.75 -4.01
C GLY A 183 -62.28 -9.30 -4.43
N LEU A 184 -61.35 -8.56 -3.81
CA LEU A 184 -61.09 -7.16 -4.13
C LEU A 184 -59.66 -7.02 -4.62
N GLU A 185 -59.46 -6.30 -5.73
CA GLU A 185 -58.15 -6.07 -6.32
C GLU A 185 -58.01 -4.58 -6.62
N ALA A 186 -57.02 -3.94 -5.99
CA ALA A 186 -56.80 -2.50 -6.15
C ALA A 186 -55.31 -2.16 -6.25
N ALA A 187 -54.96 -1.26 -7.17
CA ALA A 187 -53.64 -0.66 -7.26
C ALA A 187 -53.58 0.57 -6.35
N THR A 188 -53.08 0.38 -5.13
CA THR A 188 -53.03 1.43 -4.11
C THR A 188 -51.65 1.50 -3.45
N ARG A 189 -51.32 2.65 -2.85
CA ARG A 189 -50.06 2.81 -2.10
C ARG A 189 -50.12 2.03 -0.79
N THR A 190 -48.98 1.58 -0.29
CA THR A 190 -48.84 0.75 0.92
C THR A 190 -49.41 1.36 2.20
N MET A 191 -49.67 2.68 2.25
CA MET A 191 -50.28 3.36 3.41
C MET A 191 -51.79 3.63 3.26
N ASN A 192 -52.39 3.18 2.17
CA ASN A 192 -53.82 3.35 1.92
C ASN A 192 -54.57 2.06 2.27
N TYR A 193 -55.81 2.19 2.71
CA TYR A 193 -56.71 1.06 2.89
C TYR A 193 -57.64 0.91 1.67
N MET A 194 -58.17 -0.29 1.50
CA MET A 194 -59.23 -0.60 0.56
C MET A 194 -60.48 -0.97 1.35
N ALA A 195 -61.63 -0.43 0.94
CA ALA A 195 -62.90 -0.67 1.60
C ALA A 195 -63.98 -0.97 0.56
N PHE A 196 -64.81 -1.96 0.85
CA PHE A 196 -65.91 -2.38 0.01
C PHE A 196 -67.13 -2.67 0.87
N GLY A 197 -68.31 -2.23 0.44
CA GLY A 197 -69.54 -2.42 1.19
C GLY A 197 -70.77 -2.13 0.36
N TRP A 198 -71.93 -2.49 0.93
CA TRP A 198 -73.21 -2.34 0.27
C TRP A 198 -73.76 -0.93 0.48
N ALA A 199 -73.84 -0.16 -0.60
CA ALA A 199 -74.48 1.15 -0.55
C ALA A 199 -76.00 1.01 -0.37
N ASN A 200 -76.61 1.94 0.37
CA ASN A 200 -78.06 2.04 0.45
C ASN A 200 -78.64 2.38 -0.94
N PRO A 201 -79.51 1.55 -1.53
CA PRO A 201 -80.03 1.76 -2.89
C PRO A 201 -80.82 3.06 -3.06
N ASN A 202 -81.29 3.66 -1.95
CA ASN A 202 -82.05 4.92 -1.97
C ASN A 202 -81.16 6.18 -1.82
N ARG A 203 -79.85 6.04 -1.61
CA ARG A 203 -78.90 7.17 -1.55
C ARG A 203 -78.15 7.31 -2.86
N THR A 204 -78.01 8.55 -3.33
CA THR A 204 -77.26 8.89 -4.55
C THR A 204 -75.96 9.67 -4.28
N LYS A 205 -75.71 10.05 -3.02
CA LYS A 205 -74.50 10.73 -2.54
C LYS A 205 -74.12 10.20 -1.16
N GLU A 206 -72.83 10.31 -0.81
CA GLU A 206 -72.27 9.78 0.44
C GLU A 206 -72.53 8.27 0.62
N LEU A 207 -72.25 7.49 -0.42
CA LEU A 207 -72.65 6.08 -0.54
C LEU A 207 -72.02 5.15 0.52
N MET A 208 -70.94 5.60 1.16
CA MET A 208 -70.30 4.88 2.27
C MET A 208 -70.93 5.19 3.64
N SER A 209 -71.74 6.25 3.74
CA SER A 209 -72.36 6.67 4.99
C SER A 209 -73.55 5.76 5.33
N GLY A 210 -73.40 4.98 6.41
CA GLY A 210 -74.38 3.97 6.85
C GLY A 210 -74.35 2.66 6.05
N ALA A 211 -73.29 2.41 5.28
CA ALA A 211 -73.04 1.14 4.60
C ALA A 211 -72.28 0.17 5.52
N ASP A 212 -72.56 -1.12 5.40
CA ASP A 212 -71.75 -2.17 6.01
C ASP A 212 -70.52 -2.41 5.12
N VAL A 213 -69.33 -2.11 5.66
CA VAL A 213 -68.07 -2.13 4.91
C VAL A 213 -67.09 -3.13 5.47
N ALA A 214 -66.47 -3.92 4.58
CA ALA A 214 -65.26 -4.67 4.84
C ALA A 214 -64.05 -3.81 4.46
N VAL A 215 -63.03 -3.78 5.32
CA VAL A 215 -61.81 -2.99 5.13
C VAL A 215 -60.59 -3.89 5.18
N ALA A 216 -59.70 -3.76 4.21
CA ALA A 216 -58.38 -4.37 4.21
C ALA A 216 -57.28 -3.30 4.18
N ALA A 217 -56.26 -3.48 5.01
CA ALA A 217 -55.13 -2.58 5.17
C ALA A 217 -53.92 -3.35 5.71
N PHE A 218 -52.72 -2.79 5.55
CA PHE A 218 -51.53 -3.28 6.24
C PHE A 218 -51.50 -2.79 7.70
N THR A 219 -51.13 -3.65 8.65
CA THR A 219 -50.93 -3.29 10.06
C THR A 219 -49.51 -2.77 10.32
N GLU A 220 -49.32 -1.98 11.39
CA GLU A 220 -48.02 -1.38 11.75
C GLU A 220 -46.92 -2.40 12.15
N GLU A 221 -47.28 -3.67 12.30
CA GLU A 221 -46.38 -4.79 12.62
C GLU A 221 -45.70 -5.39 11.38
N GLY A 222 -46.15 -5.03 10.17
CA GLY A 222 -45.45 -5.37 8.94
C GLY A 222 -44.19 -4.51 8.79
N GLU A 223 -43.03 -5.14 8.64
CA GLU A 223 -41.77 -4.46 8.35
C GLU A 223 -41.91 -3.60 7.07
N ALA A 224 -42.03 -2.28 7.25
CA ALA A 224 -42.03 -1.34 6.16
C ALA A 224 -40.61 -1.23 5.58
N TRP A 225 -40.35 -1.92 4.48
CA TRP A 225 -39.08 -1.86 3.74
C TRP A 225 -38.80 -0.49 3.09
N HIS A 226 -39.71 0.49 3.21
CA HIS A 226 -39.51 1.88 2.81
C HIS A 226 -39.81 2.83 3.97
N TYR A 227 -38.76 3.50 4.46
CA TYR A 227 -38.80 4.49 5.54
C TYR A 227 -39.80 5.63 5.21
N PRO A 228 -40.96 5.72 5.89
CA PRO A 228 -41.99 6.68 5.51
C PRO A 228 -41.61 8.07 6.03
N ASN A 229 -41.73 9.09 5.17
CA ASN A 229 -41.89 10.49 5.62
C ASN A 229 -42.91 10.46 6.75
N PRO A 230 -42.56 10.88 7.99
CA PRO A 230 -43.34 10.53 9.16
C PRO A 230 -44.81 10.83 8.89
N PRO A 231 -45.70 9.84 9.04
CA PRO A 231 -47.10 10.01 8.70
C PRO A 231 -47.69 10.99 9.70
N ASN A 232 -47.90 12.24 9.26
CA ASN A 232 -48.61 13.29 9.97
C ASN A 232 -48.44 13.25 11.50
N PRO A 233 -47.20 13.34 12.03
CA PRO A 233 -47.02 13.42 13.47
C PRO A 233 -47.69 14.71 13.98
N SER A 234 -48.29 14.67 15.17
CA SER A 234 -48.92 15.84 15.78
C SER A 234 -47.96 17.04 15.92
N LYS A 235 -46.64 16.80 15.84
CA LYS A 235 -45.55 17.78 15.77
C LYS A 235 -44.52 17.36 14.72
N VAL A 236 -43.94 18.33 14.03
CA VAL A 236 -42.94 18.11 12.98
C VAL A 236 -41.61 18.73 13.39
N LEU A 237 -40.50 18.04 13.09
CA LEU A 237 -39.15 18.57 13.28
C LEU A 237 -38.81 19.55 12.15
N TYR A 238 -38.50 20.80 12.47
CA TYR A 238 -37.90 21.73 11.53
C TYR A 238 -36.39 21.87 11.79
N ILE A 239 -35.61 21.69 10.72
CA ILE A 239 -34.16 21.92 10.72
C ILE A 239 -33.87 22.97 9.66
N ASN A 240 -33.23 24.07 10.04
CA ASN A 240 -32.94 25.20 9.16
C ASN A 240 -34.20 25.70 8.42
N LYS A 241 -35.34 25.79 9.14
CA LYS A 241 -36.67 26.18 8.61
C LYS A 241 -37.26 25.22 7.56
N LYS A 242 -36.66 24.05 7.34
CA LYS A 242 -37.21 23.00 6.48
C LYS A 242 -37.81 21.90 7.34
N GLU A 243 -38.98 21.44 6.95
CA GLU A 243 -39.66 20.29 7.55
C GLU A 243 -38.90 19.00 7.24
N ALA A 244 -38.51 18.26 8.28
CA ALA A 244 -37.86 16.95 8.26
C ALA A 244 -36.94 16.69 7.04
N PRO A 245 -35.93 17.54 6.77
CA PRO A 245 -35.11 17.41 5.58
C PRO A 245 -34.20 16.17 5.63
N VAL A 246 -33.89 15.60 4.47
CA VAL A 246 -32.72 14.72 4.33
C VAL A 246 -31.47 15.55 4.58
N LEU A 247 -30.69 15.18 5.60
CA LEU A 247 -29.41 15.81 5.86
C LEU A 247 -28.32 15.06 5.12
N ARG A 248 -27.39 15.80 4.54
CA ARG A 248 -26.15 15.26 4.00
C ARG A 248 -25.00 16.04 4.63
N VAL A 249 -24.11 15.33 5.32
CA VAL A 249 -23.02 15.91 6.10
C VAL A 249 -21.70 15.26 5.73
N GLU A 250 -20.61 16.01 5.85
CA GLU A 250 -19.26 15.56 5.54
C GLU A 250 -18.50 15.22 6.83
N ARG A 251 -17.83 14.07 6.87
CA ARG A 251 -16.97 13.69 8.00
C ARG A 251 -15.80 14.66 8.14
N GLY A 252 -15.47 15.05 9.37
CA GLY A 252 -14.42 16.01 9.67
C GLY A 252 -14.84 17.48 9.55
N VAL A 253 -16.01 17.77 8.95
CA VAL A 253 -16.50 19.14 8.77
C VAL A 253 -17.55 19.47 9.85
N PRO A 254 -17.30 20.45 10.74
CA PRO A 254 -18.30 20.87 11.72
C PRO A 254 -19.47 21.56 11.01
N VAL A 255 -20.65 20.97 11.11
CA VAL A 255 -21.91 21.50 10.59
C VAL A 255 -22.76 22.08 11.72
N LYS A 256 -23.51 23.14 11.41
CA LYS A 256 -24.45 23.77 12.34
C LYS A 256 -25.88 23.59 11.85
N PHE A 257 -26.75 23.10 12.73
CA PHE A 257 -28.18 22.98 12.50
C PHE A 257 -28.95 23.92 13.42
N SER A 258 -29.93 24.62 12.85
CA SER A 258 -30.94 25.35 13.61
C SER A 258 -32.14 24.44 13.83
N VAL A 259 -32.29 23.91 15.04
CA VAL A 259 -33.36 22.98 15.45
C VAL A 259 -34.57 23.77 15.95
N GLN A 260 -35.73 23.49 15.37
CA GLN A 260 -37.00 24.17 15.58
C GLN A 260 -38.10 23.09 15.68
N ALA A 261 -38.31 22.55 16.88
CA ALA A 261 -39.10 21.35 17.10
C ALA A 261 -40.18 21.51 18.19
N GLY A 262 -40.10 22.56 19.02
CA GLY A 262 -40.90 22.70 20.23
C GLY A 262 -40.06 22.57 21.50
N HIS A 263 -40.65 22.92 22.65
CA HIS A 263 -40.03 22.78 23.99
C HIS A 263 -40.14 21.36 24.58
N ASP A 264 -40.66 20.40 23.82
CA ASP A 264 -40.87 19.02 24.27
C ASP A 264 -40.36 18.00 23.24
N VAL A 265 -39.59 18.48 22.26
CA VAL A 265 -39.05 17.66 21.18
C VAL A 265 -37.56 17.93 21.09
N ALA A 266 -36.79 17.13 21.83
CA ALA A 266 -35.35 17.18 21.84
C ALA A 266 -34.77 16.34 20.69
N LEU A 267 -33.94 16.95 19.84
CA LEU A 267 -33.34 16.27 18.68
C LEU A 267 -32.01 15.61 19.05
N TYR A 268 -31.79 14.39 18.55
CA TYR A 268 -30.50 13.72 18.64
C TYR A 268 -30.19 12.91 17.38
N VAL A 269 -28.92 12.61 17.14
CA VAL A 269 -28.44 11.81 16.01
C VAL A 269 -28.00 10.45 16.52
N THR A 270 -28.54 9.38 15.93
CA THR A 270 -28.35 7.98 16.36
C THR A 270 -28.23 7.05 15.16
N SER A 271 -27.65 5.86 15.37
CA SER A 271 -27.66 4.78 14.38
C SER A 271 -29.01 4.05 14.32
N ASP A 272 -29.87 4.24 15.32
CA ASP A 272 -31.19 3.59 15.39
C ASP A 272 -32.22 4.30 14.51
N CYS A 273 -32.87 3.54 13.64
CA CYS A 273 -33.92 4.04 12.76
C CYS A 273 -35.26 4.30 13.48
N LEU A 274 -35.44 3.76 14.69
CA LEU A 274 -36.67 3.90 15.47
C LEU A 274 -36.68 5.12 16.41
N GLY A 275 -35.54 5.54 16.95
CA GLY A 275 -35.48 6.67 17.88
C GLY A 275 -36.23 6.45 19.21
N GLY A 276 -36.57 7.55 19.91
CA GLY A 276 -37.41 7.52 21.11
C GLY A 276 -36.77 6.92 22.37
N ASN A 277 -35.48 7.18 22.59
CA ASN A 277 -34.67 6.70 23.71
C ASN A 277 -34.67 5.17 23.84
N ALA A 278 -33.65 4.53 23.27
CA ALA A 278 -33.55 3.08 23.18
C ALA A 278 -33.57 2.36 24.55
N THR A 279 -33.13 3.01 25.64
CA THR A 279 -33.18 2.41 26.99
C THR A 279 -34.61 2.10 27.45
N SER A 280 -35.61 2.87 26.98
CA SER A 280 -37.02 2.60 27.27
C SER A 280 -37.53 1.30 26.60
N ARG A 281 -36.84 0.84 25.55
CA ARG A 281 -37.13 -0.38 24.79
C ARG A 281 -36.19 -1.55 25.10
N ASN A 282 -35.38 -1.45 26.15
CA ASN A 282 -34.35 -2.45 26.48
C ASN A 282 -33.34 -2.69 25.34
N ALA A 283 -33.04 -1.65 24.55
CA ALA A 283 -32.08 -1.69 23.45
C ALA A 283 -30.94 -0.68 23.70
N THR A 284 -29.78 -0.92 23.07
CA THR A 284 -28.62 -0.01 23.12
C THR A 284 -28.54 0.80 21.84
N GLU A 285 -28.32 2.11 21.95
CA GLU A 285 -28.07 2.98 20.79
C GLU A 285 -26.83 3.85 20.98
N THR A 286 -26.19 4.22 19.88
CA THR A 286 -25.04 5.13 19.88
C THR A 286 -25.53 6.53 19.51
N ILE A 287 -25.31 7.49 20.40
CA ILE A 287 -25.65 8.90 20.16
C ILE A 287 -24.42 9.62 19.60
N TYR A 288 -24.53 10.14 18.38
CA TYR A 288 -23.46 10.86 17.68
C TYR A 288 -23.49 12.38 17.95
N SER A 289 -24.68 12.93 18.24
CA SER A 289 -24.86 14.35 18.53
C SER A 289 -26.25 14.63 19.11
N GLY A 290 -26.43 15.80 19.72
CA GLY A 290 -27.69 16.22 20.33
C GLY A 290 -27.95 15.56 21.68
N GLY A 291 -29.21 15.56 22.11
CA GLY A 291 -29.60 15.05 23.43
C GLY A 291 -30.74 15.86 24.05
N PRO A 292 -31.04 15.68 25.35
CA PRO A 292 -32.21 16.27 26.01
C PRO A 292 -32.29 17.80 25.92
N ALA A 293 -31.15 18.48 25.81
CA ALA A 293 -31.06 19.94 25.74
C ALA A 293 -31.23 20.52 24.32
N ALA A 294 -31.25 19.67 23.28
CA ALA A 294 -31.34 20.10 21.89
C ALA A 294 -32.80 20.34 21.44
N GLU A 295 -33.50 21.18 22.19
CA GLU A 295 -34.88 21.60 21.94
C GLU A 295 -34.95 23.09 21.62
N GLY A 296 -35.75 23.48 20.63
CA GLY A 296 -35.80 24.85 20.14
C GLY A 296 -37.13 25.18 19.48
N VAL A 297 -37.52 26.45 19.50
CA VAL A 297 -38.77 26.95 18.89
C VAL A 297 -38.48 27.91 17.75
N VAL A 298 -39.46 28.19 16.89
CA VAL A 298 -39.26 29.08 15.72
C VAL A 298 -38.75 30.48 16.13
N ALA A 299 -39.18 31.00 17.28
CA ALA A 299 -38.74 32.30 17.81
C ALA A 299 -37.34 32.27 18.44
N SER A 300 -36.88 31.12 18.90
CA SER A 300 -35.58 30.91 19.54
C SER A 300 -35.10 29.48 19.25
N PRO A 301 -34.49 29.28 18.06
CA PRO A 301 -34.04 27.97 17.65
C PRO A 301 -32.80 27.54 18.42
N TYR A 302 -32.63 26.23 18.61
CA TYR A 302 -31.42 25.67 19.20
C TYR A 302 -30.35 25.45 18.14
N GLU A 303 -29.13 25.93 18.38
CA GLU A 303 -27.99 25.68 17.49
C GLU A 303 -27.28 24.38 17.89
N LEU A 304 -27.48 23.32 17.11
CA LEU A 304 -26.75 22.07 17.26
C LEU A 304 -25.51 22.10 16.36
N VAL A 305 -24.32 22.07 16.98
CA VAL A 305 -23.05 21.91 16.26
C VAL A 305 -22.64 20.45 16.30
N TRP A 306 -22.36 19.86 15.14
CA TRP A 306 -21.94 18.48 15.02
C TRP A 306 -20.81 18.35 14.01
N ALA A 307 -19.75 17.63 14.37
CA ALA A 307 -18.70 17.22 13.45
C ALA A 307 -18.73 15.68 13.38
N PRO A 308 -19.31 15.08 12.32
CA PRO A 308 -19.27 13.64 12.15
C PRO A 308 -17.81 13.18 12.08
N ASP A 309 -17.45 12.20 12.87
CA ASP A 309 -16.10 11.63 12.85
C ASP A 309 -16.03 10.44 11.88
N ARG A 310 -14.85 9.85 11.75
CA ARG A 310 -14.62 8.64 10.94
C ARG A 310 -15.41 7.41 11.44
N ASN A 311 -15.84 7.41 12.70
CA ASN A 311 -16.54 6.29 13.33
C ASN A 311 -18.06 6.36 13.07
N THR A 312 -18.54 7.51 12.60
CA THR A 312 -19.93 7.72 12.21
C THR A 312 -20.23 6.89 10.95
N PRO A 313 -21.26 6.01 10.93
CA PRO A 313 -21.69 5.23 9.76
C PRO A 313 -22.12 6.10 8.57
N ASP A 314 -22.10 5.54 7.34
CA ASP A 314 -22.51 6.27 6.11
C ASP A 314 -23.97 6.70 6.14
N GLN A 315 -24.79 6.00 6.93
CA GLN A 315 -26.17 6.34 7.17
C GLN A 315 -26.45 6.30 8.67
N VAL A 316 -26.90 7.44 9.20
CA VAL A 316 -27.44 7.57 10.57
C VAL A 316 -28.79 8.28 10.48
N TYR A 317 -29.45 8.49 11.61
CA TYR A 317 -30.77 9.12 11.67
C TYR A 317 -30.73 10.24 12.69
N TYR A 318 -31.39 11.36 12.41
CA TYR A 318 -31.78 12.27 13.47
C TYR A 318 -33.20 11.90 13.91
N GLN A 319 -33.45 11.90 15.22
CA GLN A 319 -34.71 11.48 15.82
C GLN A 319 -35.09 12.39 16.98
N SER A 320 -36.34 12.33 17.41
CA SER A 320 -36.78 12.83 18.71
C SER A 320 -36.36 11.88 19.82
N LEU A 321 -35.81 12.42 20.90
CA LEU A 321 -35.40 11.64 22.06
C LEU A 321 -36.60 11.01 22.78
N TYR A 322 -37.78 11.63 22.73
CA TYR A 322 -38.95 11.20 23.49
C TYR A 322 -40.02 10.49 22.66
N GLN A 323 -39.96 10.59 21.33
CA GLN A 323 -40.94 9.98 20.42
C GLN A 323 -40.25 9.09 19.40
N GLN A 324 -40.79 7.89 19.21
CA GLN A 324 -40.31 6.95 18.21
C GLN A 324 -40.76 7.36 16.80
N LYS A 325 -39.98 6.99 15.79
CA LYS A 325 -40.21 7.22 14.35
C LYS A 325 -40.43 8.70 14.00
N MET A 326 -39.85 9.61 14.79
CA MET A 326 -39.98 11.06 14.62
C MET A 326 -38.64 11.65 14.18
N GLY A 327 -38.31 11.52 12.90
CA GLY A 327 -36.99 11.85 12.40
C GLY A 327 -36.72 11.36 10.98
N TRP A 328 -35.52 11.64 10.47
CA TRP A 328 -35.14 11.29 9.10
C TRP A 328 -33.69 10.86 8.97
N ARG A 329 -33.34 10.31 7.80
CA ARG A 329 -31.99 9.87 7.49
C ARG A 329 -31.02 11.04 7.33
N VAL A 330 -29.81 10.82 7.81
CA VAL A 330 -28.61 11.60 7.59
C VAL A 330 -27.66 10.76 6.74
N GLN A 331 -27.34 11.27 5.56
CA GLN A 331 -26.28 10.71 4.72
C GLN A 331 -24.95 11.32 5.16
N VAL A 332 -24.07 10.49 5.69
CA VAL A 332 -22.73 10.89 6.08
C VAL A 332 -21.79 10.50 4.95
N VAL A 333 -21.21 11.50 4.30
CA VAL A 333 -20.24 11.29 3.24
C VAL A 333 -18.83 11.56 3.76
N ASP A 334 -17.85 10.87 3.21
CA ASP A 334 -16.45 11.14 3.53
C ASP A 334 -16.07 12.55 3.03
N GLY A 335 -15.49 13.36 3.91
CA GLY A 335 -14.85 14.62 3.55
C GLY A 335 -13.46 14.39 2.92
N GLY A 336 -12.69 15.45 2.73
CA GLY A 336 -11.28 15.29 2.37
C GLY A 336 -10.52 14.58 3.50
N LEU A 337 -9.53 13.74 3.19
CA LEU A 337 -8.65 13.15 4.23
C LEU A 337 -7.98 14.24 5.10
N SER A 338 -7.77 15.44 4.56
CA SER A 338 -7.29 16.61 5.31
C SER A 338 -8.23 17.08 6.42
N ASP A 339 -9.53 16.85 6.26
CA ASP A 339 -10.56 17.32 7.19
C ASP A 339 -10.83 16.26 8.27
N MET A 340 -10.58 14.98 7.95
CA MET A 340 -10.75 13.85 8.86
C MET A 340 -9.53 13.60 9.78
N TYR A 341 -8.34 14.08 9.41
CA TYR A 341 -7.10 13.85 10.15
C TYR A 341 -6.45 15.16 10.58
N ASN A 342 -5.96 15.22 11.83
CA ASN A 342 -5.39 16.45 12.39
C ASN A 342 -4.06 16.85 11.77
N SER A 343 -3.35 15.90 11.17
CA SER A 343 -2.00 16.11 10.63
C SER A 343 -1.80 15.32 9.36
N SER A 344 -1.02 15.88 8.44
CA SER A 344 -0.70 15.25 7.17
C SER A 344 0.69 15.63 6.71
N VAL A 345 1.32 14.75 5.94
CA VAL A 345 2.62 15.02 5.34
C VAL A 345 2.82 14.24 4.05
N PHE A 346 3.61 14.81 3.15
CA PHE A 346 4.08 14.09 1.97
C PHE A 346 5.28 13.20 2.35
N LEU A 347 5.19 11.93 1.99
CA LEU A 347 6.33 11.02 2.09
C LEU A 347 7.30 11.26 0.91
N ASP A 348 8.38 10.49 0.87
CA ASP A 348 9.46 10.64 -0.12
C ASP A 348 8.94 10.71 -1.56
N ASP A 349 9.55 11.59 -2.37
CA ASP A 349 9.14 11.92 -3.74
C ASP A 349 7.69 12.44 -3.91
N GLN A 350 7.01 12.82 -2.81
CA GLN A 350 5.63 13.33 -2.77
C GLN A 350 4.59 12.41 -3.44
N GLN A 351 4.89 11.10 -3.55
CA GLN A 351 3.98 10.16 -4.23
C GLN A 351 2.93 9.53 -3.31
N VAL A 352 3.13 9.63 -2.00
CA VAL A 352 2.17 9.15 -0.99
C VAL A 352 1.97 10.26 0.04
N THR A 353 0.72 10.58 0.32
CA THR A 353 0.35 11.48 1.42
C THR A 353 -0.03 10.63 2.62
N PHE A 354 0.60 10.91 3.76
CA PHE A 354 0.41 10.20 5.02
C PHE A 354 -0.30 11.10 6.02
N PHE A 355 -1.38 10.62 6.61
CA PHE A 355 -2.25 11.34 7.51
C PHE A 355 -2.32 10.62 8.85
N TRP A 356 -2.43 11.39 9.93
CA TRP A 356 -2.63 10.80 11.26
C TRP A 356 -3.41 11.70 12.22
N THR A 357 -4.04 11.05 13.19
CA THR A 357 -4.67 11.69 14.34
C THR A 357 -4.28 10.92 15.60
N LEU A 358 -3.76 11.64 16.59
CA LEU A 358 -3.45 11.10 17.90
C LEU A 358 -4.72 11.07 18.76
N LEU A 359 -4.97 9.94 19.41
CA LEU A 359 -5.99 9.76 20.45
C LEU A 359 -5.27 9.45 21.78
N GLU A 360 -6.01 9.33 22.88
CA GLU A 360 -5.42 9.09 24.21
C GLU A 360 -4.56 7.81 24.24
N ASP A 361 -5.10 6.67 23.80
CA ASP A 361 -4.42 5.36 23.85
C ASP A 361 -4.13 4.74 22.47
N SER A 362 -4.50 5.43 21.39
CA SER A 362 -4.37 4.89 20.04
C SER A 362 -3.99 5.97 19.03
N ILE A 363 -3.59 5.51 17.85
CA ILE A 363 -3.27 6.36 16.72
C ILE A 363 -3.98 5.84 15.48
N SER A 364 -4.51 6.78 14.71
CA SER A 364 -5.18 6.51 13.46
C SER A 364 -4.37 7.02 12.32
N PHE A 365 -4.23 6.19 11.31
CA PHE A 365 -3.45 6.47 10.11
C PHE A 365 -4.33 6.36 8.89
N ALA A 366 -4.05 7.23 7.92
CA ALA A 366 -4.42 7.02 6.54
C ALA A 366 -3.23 7.26 5.64
N ALA A 367 -3.17 6.53 4.53
CA ALA A 367 -2.31 6.91 3.42
C ALA A 367 -3.03 6.82 2.10
N ARG A 368 -2.69 7.78 1.24
CA ARG A 368 -3.22 7.89 -0.11
C ARG A 368 -2.07 7.98 -1.09
N GLY A 369 -2.07 7.08 -2.06
CA GLY A 369 -1.16 7.18 -3.21
C GLY A 369 -1.55 8.33 -4.14
N VAL A 370 -0.61 8.79 -4.97
CA VAL A 370 -0.90 9.76 -6.05
C VAL A 370 -1.05 9.04 -7.40
N LYS A 371 -0.46 7.85 -7.52
CA LYS A 371 -0.47 7.06 -8.76
C LYS A 371 -1.42 5.87 -8.66
N LYS A 372 -1.87 5.42 -9.83
CA LYS A 372 -2.65 4.19 -9.95
C LYS A 372 -1.80 2.99 -9.51
N SER A 373 -2.36 2.15 -8.65
CA SER A 373 -1.68 0.97 -8.09
C SER A 373 -2.71 -0.10 -7.74
N GLY A 374 -2.28 -1.37 -7.69
CA GLY A 374 -3.12 -2.46 -7.20
C GLY A 374 -3.05 -2.62 -5.68
N TYR A 375 -1.96 -2.16 -5.07
CA TYR A 375 -1.85 -2.03 -3.62
C TYR A 375 -0.99 -0.84 -3.22
N LEU A 376 -1.22 -0.35 -2.00
CA LEU A 376 -0.39 0.62 -1.32
C LEU A 376 0.13 0.01 -0.02
N ALA A 377 1.43 0.09 0.22
CA ALA A 377 2.09 -0.38 1.42
C ALA A 377 2.80 0.77 2.14
N ILE A 378 2.67 0.81 3.46
CA ILE A 378 3.41 1.70 4.35
C ILE A 378 4.25 0.84 5.27
N GLY A 379 5.54 1.15 5.41
CA GLY A 379 6.43 0.47 6.34
C GLY A 379 6.95 1.39 7.44
N PHE A 380 7.05 0.89 8.66
CA PHE A 380 7.71 1.55 9.78
C PHE A 380 9.11 0.95 9.95
N GLY A 381 10.13 1.72 9.56
CA GLY A 381 11.52 1.28 9.52
C GLY A 381 12.41 2.21 8.71
N SER A 382 13.72 1.98 8.76
CA SER A 382 14.71 2.72 7.94
C SER A 382 14.83 2.20 6.51
N GLY A 383 14.20 1.07 6.20
CA GLY A 383 14.22 0.39 4.90
C GLY A 383 13.29 -0.81 4.97
N MET A 384 13.14 -1.54 3.86
CA MET A 384 12.22 -2.69 3.77
C MET A 384 12.57 -3.80 4.78
N VAL A 385 13.85 -4.15 4.90
CA VAL A 385 14.32 -5.17 5.84
C VAL A 385 14.25 -4.64 7.28
N ASN A 386 13.74 -5.48 8.18
CA ASN A 386 13.43 -5.17 9.58
C ASN A 386 12.38 -4.06 9.75
N SER A 387 11.32 -4.10 8.94
CA SER A 387 10.21 -3.14 9.03
C SER A 387 8.86 -3.82 9.24
N TYR A 388 7.96 -3.10 9.93
CA TYR A 388 6.55 -3.48 10.03
C TYR A 388 5.78 -2.82 8.90
N ALA A 389 5.13 -3.60 8.06
CA ALA A 389 4.41 -3.12 6.90
C ALA A 389 2.90 -3.28 7.05
N TYR A 390 2.16 -2.31 6.54
CA TYR A 390 0.71 -2.29 6.44
C TYR A 390 0.38 -2.19 4.96
N VAL A 391 -0.31 -3.19 4.42
CA VAL A 391 -0.60 -3.27 2.99
C VAL A 391 -2.09 -3.22 2.77
N GLY A 392 -2.56 -2.23 2.01
CA GLY A 392 -3.94 -2.07 1.60
C GLY A 392 -4.13 -2.41 0.13
N TRP A 393 -5.13 -3.23 -0.18
CA TRP A 393 -5.50 -3.59 -1.55
C TRP A 393 -7.00 -3.90 -1.67
N ILE A 394 -7.50 -3.96 -2.91
CA ILE A 394 -8.85 -4.44 -3.20
C ILE A 394 -8.76 -5.91 -3.61
N ASP A 395 -9.49 -6.79 -2.93
CA ASP A 395 -9.51 -8.21 -3.25
C ASP A 395 -10.33 -8.52 -4.52
N ASN A 396 -10.30 -9.78 -4.97
CA ASN A 396 -11.03 -10.20 -6.18
C ASN A 396 -12.56 -10.09 -6.03
N THR A 397 -13.08 -9.92 -4.81
CA THR A 397 -14.50 -9.71 -4.53
C THR A 397 -14.90 -8.23 -4.53
N GLY A 398 -13.93 -7.33 -4.74
CA GLY A 398 -14.13 -5.88 -4.68
C GLY A 398 -14.08 -5.31 -3.27
N LYS A 399 -13.76 -6.11 -2.25
CA LYS A 399 -13.67 -5.67 -0.86
C LYS A 399 -12.25 -5.18 -0.55
N GLY A 400 -12.15 -4.00 0.03
CA GLY A 400 -10.88 -3.46 0.51
C GLY A 400 -10.38 -4.22 1.75
N ARG A 401 -9.11 -4.63 1.72
CA ARG A 401 -8.41 -5.29 2.84
C ARG A 401 -7.19 -4.48 3.24
N VAL A 402 -6.85 -4.53 4.53
CA VAL A 402 -5.56 -4.05 5.04
C VAL A 402 -5.01 -5.12 5.99
N ASN A 403 -3.82 -5.63 5.68
CA ASN A 403 -3.13 -6.60 6.52
C ASN A 403 -1.78 -6.07 6.98
N THR A 404 -1.30 -6.64 8.08
CA THR A 404 -0.02 -6.31 8.70
C THR A 404 1.02 -7.39 8.44
N TYR A 405 2.27 -6.98 8.24
CA TYR A 405 3.38 -7.87 7.95
C TYR A 405 4.65 -7.44 8.69
N TRP A 406 5.53 -8.39 8.99
CA TRP A 406 6.91 -8.16 9.40
C TRP A 406 7.83 -8.62 8.28
N ILE A 407 8.78 -7.76 7.90
CA ILE A 407 9.68 -8.03 6.77
C ILE A 407 11.10 -8.17 7.30
N ASP A 408 11.72 -9.33 7.08
CA ASP A 408 13.10 -9.63 7.49
C ASP A 408 14.08 -9.83 6.31
N GLY A 409 13.60 -9.65 5.08
CA GLY A 409 14.38 -9.77 3.83
C GLY A 409 13.71 -9.10 2.64
N LYS A 410 14.28 -9.24 1.44
CA LYS A 410 13.77 -8.61 0.21
C LYS A 410 12.88 -9.54 -0.63
N ASP A 411 13.06 -10.84 -0.50
CA ASP A 411 12.27 -11.82 -1.24
C ASP A 411 10.87 -12.00 -0.64
N ALA A 412 9.93 -12.48 -1.45
CA ALA A 412 8.53 -12.69 -1.04
C ALA A 412 8.38 -13.64 0.17
N SER A 413 9.30 -14.61 0.33
CA SER A 413 9.33 -15.54 1.46
C SER A 413 9.70 -14.91 2.80
N ASN A 414 10.26 -13.69 2.77
CA ASN A 414 10.71 -12.95 3.93
C ASN A 414 9.68 -11.90 4.40
N VAL A 415 8.44 -12.02 3.92
CA VAL A 415 7.32 -11.18 4.30
C VAL A 415 6.36 -12.04 5.10
N HIS A 416 6.38 -11.86 6.41
CA HIS A 416 5.64 -12.70 7.35
C HIS A 416 4.36 -11.98 7.80
N PRO A 417 3.16 -12.56 7.63
CA PRO A 417 1.94 -11.95 8.13
C PRO A 417 1.97 -11.83 9.65
N THR A 418 1.55 -10.69 10.17
CA THR A 418 1.41 -10.43 11.61
C THR A 418 -0.05 -10.26 11.99
N ASN A 419 -0.38 -10.44 13.27
CA ASN A 419 -1.74 -10.24 13.77
C ASN A 419 -1.78 -9.09 14.79
N GLU A 420 -2.10 -7.89 14.32
CA GLU A 420 -2.30 -6.71 15.16
C GLU A 420 -3.79 -6.40 15.35
N ASN A 421 -4.14 -5.83 16.51
CA ASN A 421 -5.53 -5.41 16.80
C ASN A 421 -5.86 -4.10 16.08
N LEU A 422 -6.06 -4.18 14.77
CA LEU A 422 -6.48 -3.06 13.95
C LEU A 422 -7.99 -2.87 14.04
N THR A 423 -8.41 -1.63 14.26
CA THR A 423 -9.82 -1.22 14.23
C THR A 423 -10.03 -0.20 13.12
N HIS A 424 -11.28 -0.01 12.69
CA HIS A 424 -11.64 0.97 11.66
C HIS A 424 -10.88 0.77 10.34
N VAL A 425 -10.65 -0.49 9.96
CA VAL A 425 -9.93 -0.83 8.73
C VAL A 425 -10.79 -0.52 7.52
N ARG A 426 -10.31 0.36 6.66
CA ARG A 426 -10.92 0.68 5.36
C ARG A 426 -9.85 0.73 4.29
N CYS A 427 -10.15 0.18 3.13
CA CYS A 427 -9.33 0.36 1.93
C CYS A 427 -10.26 0.65 0.76
N ARG A 428 -10.04 1.77 0.07
CA ARG A 428 -10.84 2.20 -1.08
C ARG A 428 -9.93 2.41 -2.29
N SER A 429 -10.48 2.19 -3.48
CA SER A 429 -9.82 2.51 -4.75
C SER A 429 -10.67 3.50 -5.52
N GLU A 430 -10.16 4.72 -5.70
CA GLU A 430 -10.80 5.78 -6.48
C GLU A 430 -9.95 6.06 -7.71
N ASN A 431 -10.52 5.85 -8.91
CA ASN A 431 -9.79 6.01 -10.18
C ASN A 431 -8.48 5.19 -10.26
N GLY A 432 -8.40 4.08 -9.52
CA GLY A 432 -7.20 3.23 -9.40
C GLY A 432 -6.17 3.70 -8.37
N ILE A 433 -6.43 4.80 -7.66
CA ILE A 433 -5.61 5.25 -6.53
C ILE A 433 -6.09 4.56 -5.27
N ILE A 434 -5.17 3.88 -4.57
CA ILE A 434 -5.46 3.21 -3.31
C ILE A 434 -5.34 4.20 -2.15
N THR A 435 -6.37 4.22 -1.31
CA THR A 435 -6.38 4.85 0.00
C THR A 435 -6.62 3.77 1.05
N LEU A 436 -5.73 3.68 2.04
CA LEU A 436 -5.88 2.75 3.17
C LEU A 436 -5.97 3.55 4.47
N GLU A 437 -6.82 3.07 5.38
CA GLU A 437 -7.10 3.68 6.66
C GLU A 437 -7.21 2.61 7.74
N PHE A 438 -6.63 2.85 8.90
CA PHE A 438 -6.74 1.96 10.06
C PHE A 438 -6.40 2.69 11.36
N THR A 439 -6.86 2.13 12.47
CA THR A 439 -6.53 2.59 13.83
C THR A 439 -5.86 1.46 14.61
N ARG A 440 -4.78 1.79 15.32
CA ARG A 440 -4.03 0.84 16.14
C ARG A 440 -3.67 1.44 17.50
N PRO A 441 -3.52 0.64 18.56
CA PRO A 441 -3.00 1.12 19.84
C PRO A 441 -1.52 1.49 19.74
N PHE A 442 -1.02 2.35 20.63
CA PHE A 442 0.42 2.67 20.71
C PHE A 442 1.28 1.45 21.08
N LYS A 443 0.73 0.60 21.95
CA LYS A 443 1.35 -0.64 22.43
C LYS A 443 0.46 -1.83 22.03
N PRO A 444 1.00 -2.84 21.33
CA PRO A 444 0.27 -4.06 21.04
C PRO A 444 -0.10 -4.83 22.33
N SER A 445 -1.33 -5.36 22.40
CA SER A 445 -1.82 -6.17 23.53
C SER A 445 -1.27 -7.60 23.47
N CYS A 446 0.03 -7.78 23.74
CA CYS A 446 0.69 -9.08 23.73
C CYS A 446 1.05 -9.60 25.13
N SER A 447 0.85 -10.90 25.36
CA SER A 447 1.25 -11.59 26.62
C SER A 447 2.66 -12.19 26.56
N HIS A 448 3.17 -12.57 25.37
CA HIS A 448 4.47 -13.26 25.21
C HIS A 448 5.42 -12.52 24.25
N ASN A 449 6.65 -12.26 24.70
CA ASN A 449 7.69 -11.47 24.01
C ASN A 449 8.26 -12.08 22.70
N ASN A 450 7.86 -13.29 22.31
CA ASN A 450 8.49 -13.99 21.18
C ASN A 450 7.88 -13.64 19.81
N ARG A 451 6.72 -12.99 19.74
CA ARG A 451 6.12 -12.60 18.46
C ARG A 451 6.68 -11.25 17.98
N PRO A 452 7.02 -11.10 16.68
CA PRO A 452 7.61 -9.88 16.16
C PRO A 452 6.67 -8.67 16.31
N GLU A 453 5.37 -8.82 16.11
CA GLU A 453 4.38 -7.74 16.22
C GLU A 453 4.39 -7.04 17.58
N CYS A 454 4.75 -7.75 18.65
CA CYS A 454 4.78 -7.19 20.01
C CYS A 454 5.92 -6.17 20.21
N LYS A 455 6.92 -6.17 19.32
CA LYS A 455 8.01 -5.18 19.30
C LYS A 455 7.66 -3.94 18.48
N ASN A 456 6.51 -3.92 17.79
CA ASN A 456 6.02 -2.78 17.02
C ASN A 456 5.38 -1.71 17.94
N ILE A 457 6.17 -1.22 18.90
CA ILE A 457 5.75 -0.18 19.85
C ILE A 457 5.96 1.18 19.21
N LEU A 458 4.94 2.03 19.28
CA LEU A 458 5.00 3.38 18.76
C LEU A 458 4.98 4.38 19.92
N ASP A 459 6.05 5.17 20.03
CA ASP A 459 6.13 6.29 20.96
C ASP A 459 5.92 7.61 20.18
N PRO A 460 4.82 8.35 20.42
CA PRO A 460 4.51 9.57 19.68
C PRO A 460 5.54 10.68 19.88
N THR A 461 6.33 10.64 20.95
CA THR A 461 7.39 11.64 21.23
C THR A 461 8.64 11.42 20.38
N THR A 462 8.81 10.22 19.83
CA THR A 462 9.97 9.88 18.99
C THR A 462 9.64 10.03 17.50
N PRO A 463 10.61 10.46 16.66
CA PRO A 463 10.39 10.54 15.22
C PRO A 463 10.15 9.14 14.62
N LEU A 464 8.98 8.92 14.02
CA LEU A 464 8.65 7.68 13.33
C LEU A 464 9.27 7.67 11.94
N ARG A 465 10.04 6.64 11.59
CA ARG A 465 10.57 6.46 10.24
C ARG A 465 9.56 5.72 9.38
N VAL A 466 9.10 6.38 8.32
CA VAL A 466 8.07 5.86 7.42
C VAL A 466 8.64 5.70 6.02
N ILE A 467 8.45 4.51 5.45
CA ILE A 467 8.72 4.16 4.05
C ILE A 467 7.42 3.76 3.37
N TRP A 468 7.39 3.73 2.04
CA TRP A 468 6.21 3.33 1.29
C TRP A 468 6.56 2.57 0.01
N ALA A 469 5.61 1.78 -0.46
CA ALA A 469 5.72 1.03 -1.70
C ALA A 469 4.35 0.88 -2.37
N MET A 470 4.35 0.80 -3.70
CA MET A 470 3.17 0.53 -4.53
C MET A 470 3.53 -0.52 -5.57
N GLY A 471 2.58 -1.40 -5.87
CA GLY A 471 2.75 -2.44 -6.89
C GLY A 471 1.45 -2.80 -7.59
N ALA A 472 1.53 -3.79 -8.49
CA ALA A 472 0.44 -4.13 -9.39
C ALA A 472 -0.63 -5.04 -8.75
N LYS A 473 -0.24 -5.96 -7.86
CA LYS A 473 -1.18 -6.91 -7.23
C LYS A 473 -0.70 -7.34 -5.85
N TRP A 474 -1.63 -7.46 -4.91
CA TRP A 474 -1.41 -8.07 -3.60
C TRP A 474 -2.40 -9.21 -3.35
N THR A 475 -1.97 -10.20 -2.59
CA THR A 475 -2.77 -11.37 -2.19
C THR A 475 -2.41 -11.75 -0.76
N ASP A 476 -3.37 -12.29 -0.03
CA ASP A 476 -3.29 -12.64 1.40
C ASP A 476 -2.61 -13.99 1.68
N GLU A 477 -2.58 -14.92 0.73
CA GLU A 477 -2.10 -16.28 0.98
C GLU A 477 -0.63 -16.51 0.57
N HIS A 478 -0.34 -16.45 -0.73
CA HIS A 478 0.96 -16.84 -1.28
C HIS A 478 1.60 -15.67 -2.02
N LEU A 479 2.57 -15.03 -1.38
CA LEU A 479 3.37 -13.98 -2.00
C LEU A 479 4.37 -14.60 -2.99
N SER A 480 4.46 -14.00 -4.16
CA SER A 480 5.36 -14.38 -5.25
C SER A 480 6.03 -13.13 -5.84
N GLU A 481 6.90 -13.30 -6.83
CA GLU A 481 7.50 -12.17 -7.55
C GLU A 481 6.45 -11.23 -8.20
N ARG A 482 5.22 -11.70 -8.43
CA ARG A 482 4.14 -10.87 -8.95
C ARG A 482 3.66 -9.80 -7.96
N ASN A 483 4.00 -9.94 -6.67
CA ASN A 483 3.68 -8.98 -5.62
C ASN A 483 4.76 -7.90 -5.45
N MET A 484 5.83 -7.97 -6.25
CA MET A 484 6.93 -7.01 -6.19
C MET A 484 6.42 -5.59 -6.43
N HIS A 485 6.93 -4.65 -5.64
CA HIS A 485 6.62 -3.24 -5.80
C HIS A 485 7.25 -2.71 -7.09
N SER A 486 6.53 -1.85 -7.82
CA SER A 486 7.05 -1.15 -9.00
C SER A 486 7.52 0.26 -8.67
N VAL A 487 6.96 0.86 -7.60
CA VAL A 487 7.29 2.22 -7.16
C VAL A 487 7.50 2.21 -5.65
N THR A 488 8.59 2.80 -5.18
CA THR A 488 8.96 2.80 -3.75
C THR A 488 9.59 4.11 -3.31
N SER A 489 9.61 4.35 -2.01
CA SER A 489 10.44 5.38 -1.38
C SER A 489 11.92 5.06 -1.54
N GLN A 490 12.72 6.05 -1.94
CA GLN A 490 14.18 5.92 -2.00
C GLN A 490 14.82 6.03 -0.62
N ARG A 491 14.14 6.72 0.31
CA ARG A 491 14.59 6.93 1.69
C ARG A 491 13.42 6.98 2.69
N PRO A 492 13.66 6.68 3.98
CA PRO A 492 12.68 6.89 5.01
C PRO A 492 12.47 8.38 5.29
N VAL A 493 11.21 8.76 5.53
CA VAL A 493 10.84 10.09 6.02
C VAL A 493 10.63 10.02 7.54
N ARG A 494 11.18 10.99 8.28
CA ARG A 494 11.02 11.06 9.74
C ARG A 494 9.81 11.90 10.07
N VAL A 495 8.74 11.26 10.51
CA VAL A 495 7.46 11.89 10.88
C VAL A 495 7.45 12.19 12.38
N LEU A 496 7.30 13.46 12.73
CA LEU A 496 7.16 13.96 14.10
C LEU A 496 5.67 14.00 14.46
N LEU A 497 5.16 12.91 15.02
CA LEU A 497 3.72 12.71 15.21
C LEU A 497 3.07 13.78 16.09
N MET A 498 3.72 14.19 17.19
CA MET A 498 3.22 15.25 18.08
C MET A 498 3.19 16.64 17.42
N ARG A 499 4.10 16.90 16.46
CA ARG A 499 4.27 18.23 15.86
C ARG A 499 3.45 18.40 14.58
N GLY A 500 2.94 17.31 14.00
CA GLY A 500 2.23 17.37 12.73
C GLY A 500 3.15 17.62 11.52
N SER A 501 4.46 17.37 11.65
CA SER A 501 5.46 17.70 10.62
C SER A 501 6.35 16.52 10.27
N SER A 502 7.05 16.57 9.14
CA SER A 502 8.11 15.61 8.83
C SER A 502 9.40 16.29 8.43
N GLU A 503 10.50 15.59 8.67
CA GLU A 503 11.82 15.95 8.18
C GLU A 503 12.30 14.84 7.22
N ALA A 504 12.68 15.25 6.01
CA ALA A 504 13.31 14.33 5.08
C ALA A 504 14.73 14.06 5.57
N GLU A 505 15.12 12.79 5.71
CA GLU A 505 16.50 12.43 6.02
C GLU A 505 17.38 12.88 4.85
N GLN A 506 18.28 13.85 5.07
CA GLN A 506 19.22 14.30 4.06
C GLN A 506 20.17 13.16 3.75
N ASP A 507 20.23 12.75 2.47
CA ASP A 507 21.13 11.70 2.05
C ASP A 507 22.55 12.24 1.95
N LEU A 508 23.35 12.06 3.00
CA LEU A 508 24.78 12.41 2.99
C LEU A 508 25.61 11.40 2.18
N ARG A 509 25.02 10.36 1.57
CA ARG A 509 25.76 9.34 0.81
C ARG A 509 26.62 9.92 -0.33
N PRO A 510 26.14 10.83 -1.19
CA PRO A 510 26.97 11.36 -2.29
C PRO A 510 28.20 12.09 -1.76
N VAL A 511 28.03 12.91 -0.72
CA VAL A 511 29.11 13.64 -0.06
C VAL A 511 30.11 12.69 0.59
N LEU A 512 29.62 11.69 1.33
CA LEU A 512 30.48 10.73 2.01
C LEU A 512 31.21 9.80 1.02
N ALA A 513 30.59 9.49 -0.12
CA ALA A 513 31.22 8.75 -1.21
C ALA A 513 32.36 9.58 -1.85
N VAL A 514 32.14 10.88 -2.07
CA VAL A 514 33.18 11.80 -2.56
C VAL A 514 34.33 11.91 -1.56
N HIS A 515 34.04 12.04 -0.27
CA HIS A 515 35.06 11.98 0.80
C HIS A 515 35.86 10.68 0.76
N GLY A 516 35.19 9.52 0.68
CA GLY A 516 35.84 8.22 0.61
C GLY A 516 36.74 8.06 -0.62
N PHE A 517 36.27 8.51 -1.80
CA PHE A 517 37.05 8.49 -3.04
C PHE A 517 38.32 9.35 -2.94
N MET A 518 38.19 10.59 -2.43
CA MET A 518 39.34 11.47 -2.24
C MET A 518 40.36 10.86 -1.26
N MET A 519 39.89 10.24 -0.17
CA MET A 519 40.77 9.57 0.79
C MET A 519 41.48 8.36 0.17
N PHE A 520 40.81 7.57 -0.67
CA PHE A 520 41.45 6.48 -1.42
C PHE A 520 42.50 7.01 -2.40
N LEU A 521 42.21 8.07 -3.15
CA LEU A 521 43.16 8.68 -4.08
C LEU A 521 44.42 9.16 -3.35
N ALA A 522 44.29 9.78 -2.18
CA ALA A 522 45.43 10.24 -1.40
C ALA A 522 46.21 9.09 -0.75
N TRP A 523 45.55 8.27 0.07
CA TRP A 523 46.19 7.24 0.92
C TRP A 523 46.47 5.93 0.18
N GLY A 524 45.70 5.61 -0.85
CA GLY A 524 45.84 4.40 -1.64
C GLY A 524 46.74 4.54 -2.88
N ILE A 525 46.95 5.76 -3.37
CA ILE A 525 47.65 6.01 -4.64
C ILE A 525 48.77 7.05 -4.49
N LEU A 526 48.45 8.31 -4.20
CA LEU A 526 49.42 9.41 -4.30
C LEU A 526 50.54 9.34 -3.25
N LEU A 527 50.19 9.24 -1.97
CA LEU A 527 51.18 9.22 -0.88
C LEU A 527 52.09 7.98 -0.93
N PRO A 528 51.56 6.74 -1.11
CA PRO A 528 52.39 5.56 -1.34
C PRO A 528 53.21 5.67 -2.63
N GLY A 529 52.63 6.18 -3.72
CA GLY A 529 53.31 6.38 -5.00
C GLY A 529 54.54 7.29 -4.86
N GLY A 530 54.43 8.37 -4.10
CA GLY A 530 55.57 9.24 -3.81
C GLY A 530 56.67 8.54 -3.00
N ILE A 531 56.34 7.65 -2.06
CA ILE A 531 57.33 6.85 -1.33
C ILE A 531 58.03 5.86 -2.26
N LEU A 532 57.29 5.20 -3.15
CA LEU A 532 57.84 4.29 -4.14
C LEU A 532 58.76 5.01 -5.13
N ALA A 533 58.39 6.23 -5.55
CA ALA A 533 59.24 7.06 -6.40
C ALA A 533 60.59 7.36 -5.73
N ALA A 534 60.58 7.76 -4.44
CA ALA A 534 61.81 8.03 -3.70
C ALA A 534 62.69 6.79 -3.47
N ARG A 535 62.11 5.59 -3.49
CA ARG A 535 62.85 4.32 -3.33
C ARG A 535 63.42 3.81 -4.65
N TYR A 536 62.60 3.74 -5.70
CA TYR A 536 62.92 2.97 -6.91
C TYR A 536 63.28 3.84 -8.14
N LEU A 537 62.92 5.13 -8.15
CA LEU A 537 63.18 6.02 -9.30
C LEU A 537 64.49 6.81 -9.19
N LYS A 538 65.37 6.48 -8.24
CA LYS A 538 66.69 7.14 -8.08
C LYS A 538 67.61 7.07 -9.31
N HIS A 539 67.32 6.19 -10.26
CA HIS A 539 68.05 6.04 -11.52
C HIS A 539 67.69 7.09 -12.58
N VAL A 540 66.62 7.87 -12.36
CA VAL A 540 66.25 8.97 -13.24
C VAL A 540 67.28 10.09 -13.10
N LYS A 541 67.81 10.58 -14.23
CA LYS A 541 68.87 11.60 -14.24
C LYS A 541 68.45 12.87 -13.48
N GLY A 542 69.36 13.39 -12.66
CA GLY A 542 69.15 14.59 -11.85
C GLY A 542 68.19 14.38 -10.66
N ASP A 543 67.52 15.45 -10.24
CA ASP A 543 66.62 15.45 -9.08
C ASP A 543 65.17 15.00 -9.40
N GLY A 544 64.96 14.34 -10.55
CA GLY A 544 63.61 13.97 -11.02
C GLY A 544 62.83 13.10 -10.02
N TRP A 545 63.48 12.13 -9.37
CA TRP A 545 62.85 11.30 -8.34
C TRP A 545 62.38 12.13 -7.13
N TYR A 546 63.16 13.16 -6.76
CA TYR A 546 62.89 14.03 -5.63
C TYR A 546 61.72 14.95 -5.94
N GLN A 547 61.67 15.51 -7.15
CA GLN A 547 60.54 16.32 -7.61
C GLN A 547 59.24 15.49 -7.65
N ILE A 548 59.26 14.28 -8.22
CA ILE A 548 58.10 13.39 -8.26
C ILE A 548 57.62 13.05 -6.84
N HIS A 549 58.55 12.72 -5.94
CA HIS A 549 58.21 12.47 -4.54
C HIS A 549 57.51 13.68 -3.93
N VAL A 550 58.12 14.86 -4.00
CA VAL A 550 57.60 16.10 -3.41
C VAL A 550 56.23 16.47 -3.97
N TYR A 551 56.04 16.44 -5.30
CA TYR A 551 54.75 16.75 -5.92
C TYR A 551 53.64 15.79 -5.53
N LEU A 552 53.93 14.48 -5.48
CA LEU A 552 52.94 13.49 -5.04
C LEU A 552 52.60 13.65 -3.55
N GLN A 553 53.58 13.97 -2.69
CA GLN A 553 53.32 14.20 -1.26
C GLN A 553 52.45 15.46 -1.03
N TYR A 554 52.80 16.59 -1.65
CA TYR A 554 52.00 17.82 -1.52
C TYR A 554 50.59 17.66 -2.11
N SER A 555 50.45 17.02 -3.27
CA SER A 555 49.14 16.77 -3.89
C SER A 555 48.28 15.85 -3.03
N GLY A 556 48.87 14.77 -2.49
CA GLY A 556 48.17 13.87 -1.58
C GLY A 556 47.71 14.59 -0.30
N LEU A 557 48.58 15.39 0.32
CA LEU A 557 48.24 16.16 1.52
C LEU A 557 47.13 17.19 1.25
N ALA A 558 47.17 17.89 0.11
CA ALA A 558 46.14 18.85 -0.28
C ALA A 558 44.77 18.18 -0.43
N ILE A 559 44.71 17.01 -1.08
CA ILE A 559 43.46 16.23 -1.22
C ILE A 559 42.93 15.79 0.14
N VAL A 560 43.79 15.35 1.05
CA VAL A 560 43.40 14.95 2.41
C VAL A 560 42.77 16.12 3.17
N LEU A 561 43.38 17.31 3.12
CA LEU A 561 42.86 18.51 3.80
C LEU A 561 41.54 18.97 3.18
N LEU A 562 41.43 18.96 1.85
CA LEU A 562 40.19 19.29 1.14
C LEU A 562 39.07 18.31 1.49
N ALA A 563 39.37 17.02 1.53
CA ALA A 563 38.40 15.98 1.88
C ALA A 563 37.96 16.07 3.35
N LEU A 564 38.85 16.48 4.27
CA LEU A 564 38.48 16.79 5.65
C LEU A 564 37.54 17.99 5.72
N LEU A 565 37.85 19.08 5.00
CA LEU A 565 37.02 20.29 4.98
C LEU A 565 35.60 19.98 4.49
N PHE A 566 35.46 19.23 3.39
CA PHE A 566 34.15 18.78 2.90
C PHE A 566 33.39 17.95 3.93
N ALA A 567 34.06 17.02 4.63
CA ALA A 567 33.41 16.21 5.65
C ALA A 567 32.93 17.05 6.85
N VAL A 568 33.71 18.02 7.31
CA VAL A 568 33.35 18.88 8.45
C VAL A 568 32.22 19.84 8.10
N ALA A 569 32.26 20.45 6.90
CA ALA A 569 31.24 21.36 6.42
C ALA A 569 29.86 20.67 6.36
N GLU A 570 29.82 19.42 5.88
CA GLU A 570 28.58 18.68 5.64
C GLU A 570 28.03 18.01 6.90
N LEU A 571 28.89 17.58 7.82
CA LEU A 571 28.47 17.04 9.12
C LEU A 571 28.07 18.12 10.14
N ARG A 572 28.17 19.42 9.77
CA ARG A 572 27.87 20.58 10.62
C ARG A 572 28.55 20.51 12.00
N GLY A 573 29.75 19.95 12.06
CA GLY A 573 30.47 19.76 13.31
C GLY A 573 31.60 18.73 13.21
N PHE A 574 32.46 18.72 14.23
CA PHE A 574 33.61 17.82 14.33
C PHE A 574 33.45 16.88 15.54
N PHE A 575 33.10 15.62 15.27
CA PHE A 575 32.79 14.63 16.32
C PHE A 575 33.85 13.53 16.39
N VAL A 576 34.55 13.41 17.52
CA VAL A 576 35.66 12.46 17.72
C VAL A 576 35.20 11.17 18.43
N SER A 577 34.10 10.58 17.99
CA SER A 577 33.54 9.37 18.61
C SER A 577 34.00 8.08 17.92
N SER A 578 34.13 8.09 16.59
CA SER A 578 34.44 6.90 15.78
C SER A 578 35.93 6.57 15.74
N LEU A 579 36.26 5.28 15.67
CA LEU A 579 37.62 4.78 15.43
C LEU A 579 38.20 5.33 14.12
N HIS A 580 37.38 5.47 13.08
CA HIS A 580 37.79 6.05 11.80
C HIS A 580 38.30 7.48 11.98
N VAL A 581 37.58 8.31 12.74
CA VAL A 581 37.96 9.71 13.00
C VAL A 581 39.26 9.77 13.81
N LYS A 582 39.43 8.89 14.81
CA LYS A 582 40.67 8.81 15.62
C LYS A 582 41.89 8.48 14.76
N PHE A 583 41.80 7.43 13.93
CA PHE A 583 42.89 7.07 13.01
C PHE A 583 43.11 8.14 11.93
N GLY A 584 42.04 8.74 11.41
CA GLY A 584 42.10 9.81 10.42
C GLY A 584 42.84 11.04 10.94
N ILE A 585 42.51 11.52 12.14
CA ILE A 585 43.21 12.65 12.78
C ILE A 585 44.68 12.33 13.02
N ALA A 586 44.99 11.14 13.52
CA ALA A 586 46.38 10.71 13.73
C ALA A 586 47.16 10.68 12.41
N ALA A 587 46.56 10.14 11.34
CA ALA A 587 47.18 10.09 10.02
C ALA A 587 47.44 11.49 9.44
N ILE A 588 46.47 12.41 9.57
CA ILE A 588 46.59 13.80 9.12
C ILE A 588 47.68 14.52 9.91
N PHE A 589 47.70 14.36 11.23
CA PHE A 589 48.73 14.95 12.09
C PHE A 589 50.13 14.53 11.64
N PHE A 590 50.39 13.22 11.52
CA PHE A 590 51.70 12.74 11.08
C PHE A 590 52.02 13.14 9.63
N ALA A 591 51.03 13.21 8.74
CA ALA A 591 51.23 13.67 7.36
C ALA A 591 51.60 15.16 7.30
N SER A 592 51.00 16.02 8.13
CA SER A 592 51.32 17.45 8.21
C SER A 592 52.68 17.73 8.86
N VAL A 593 53.13 16.87 9.79
CA VAL A 593 54.46 16.96 10.39
C VAL A 593 55.56 16.69 9.35
N GLN A 594 55.31 15.87 8.33
CA GLN A 594 56.32 15.47 7.35
C GLN A 594 56.88 16.64 6.50
N PRO A 595 56.07 17.55 5.92
CA PRO A 595 56.58 18.74 5.24
C PRO A 595 57.35 19.69 6.17
N VAL A 596 56.89 19.87 7.41
CA VAL A 596 57.61 20.68 8.41
C VAL A 596 58.99 20.08 8.70
N ASN A 597 59.03 18.76 8.90
CA ASN A 597 60.27 18.02 9.08
C ASN A 597 61.17 18.13 7.82
N ALA A 598 60.59 18.11 6.62
CA ALA A 598 61.32 18.28 5.37
C ALA A 598 61.91 19.69 5.18
N TYR A 599 61.28 20.73 5.73
CA TYR A 599 61.82 22.08 5.74
C TYR A 599 63.05 22.19 6.65
N LEU A 600 63.06 21.47 7.79
CA LEU A 600 64.18 21.41 8.73
C LEU A 600 65.31 20.47 8.30
N ARG A 601 65.30 20.00 7.04
CA ARG A 601 66.26 19.03 6.50
C ARG A 601 67.70 19.58 6.56
N PRO A 602 68.63 18.92 7.28
CA PRO A 602 70.04 19.31 7.32
C PRO A 602 70.70 19.25 5.93
N LYS A 603 71.74 20.07 5.66
CA LYS A 603 72.41 20.12 4.34
C LYS A 603 73.00 18.75 3.94
N LYS A 604 73.05 18.48 2.64
CA LYS A 604 73.71 17.28 2.10
C LYS A 604 75.22 17.42 2.33
N PRO A 605 75.94 16.38 2.80
CA PRO A 605 77.40 16.42 2.88
C PRO A 605 78.01 16.63 1.48
N ALA A 606 79.15 17.30 1.41
CA ALA A 606 79.91 17.44 0.18
C ALA A 606 80.47 16.06 -0.25
N THR A 607 80.76 15.90 -1.54
CA THR A 607 81.28 14.65 -2.12
C THR A 607 82.55 14.21 -1.38
N GLY A 608 82.46 13.08 -0.65
CA GLY A 608 83.56 12.49 0.13
C GLY A 608 83.52 12.72 1.65
N GLU A 609 82.59 13.53 2.18
CA GLU A 609 82.44 13.75 3.62
C GLU A 609 81.41 12.82 4.27
N GLU A 610 81.69 12.35 5.49
CA GLU A 610 80.71 11.57 6.26
C GLU A 610 79.50 12.43 6.65
N ALA A 611 78.29 11.85 6.59
CA ALA A 611 77.08 12.55 6.95
C ALA A 611 77.05 12.93 8.44
N SER A 612 76.61 14.15 8.76
CA SER A 612 76.47 14.56 10.16
C SER A 612 75.47 13.68 10.93
N SER A 613 75.70 13.47 12.23
CA SER A 613 74.79 12.67 13.07
C SER A 613 73.36 13.22 13.06
N GLU A 614 73.19 14.54 12.93
CA GLU A 614 71.90 15.20 12.77
C GLU A 614 71.20 14.82 11.47
N ARG A 615 71.94 14.73 10.35
CA ARG A 615 71.40 14.31 9.06
C ARG A 615 70.95 12.85 9.09
N LEU A 616 71.75 11.97 9.71
CA LEU A 616 71.40 10.55 9.84
C LEU A 616 70.16 10.36 10.73
N LEU A 617 70.08 11.05 11.87
CA LEU A 617 68.91 11.01 12.76
C LEU A 617 67.65 11.50 12.05
N TRP A 618 67.76 12.60 11.29
CA TRP A 618 66.66 13.13 10.50
C TRP A 618 66.19 12.13 9.43
N GLU A 619 67.10 11.45 8.73
CA GLU A 619 66.75 10.46 7.70
C GLU A 619 66.00 9.26 8.30
N TYR A 620 66.45 8.73 9.44
CA TYR A 620 65.74 7.67 10.16
C TYR A 620 64.35 8.13 10.62
N PHE A 621 64.28 9.31 11.24
CA PHE A 621 63.02 9.86 11.74
C PHE A 621 62.03 10.09 10.59
N HIS A 622 62.46 10.71 9.49
CA HIS A 622 61.64 10.96 8.31
C HIS A 622 61.08 9.66 7.72
N VAL A 623 61.92 8.63 7.55
CA VAL A 623 61.51 7.34 6.96
C VAL A 623 60.58 6.57 7.90
N ILE A 624 60.89 6.49 9.20
CA ILE A 624 60.08 5.75 10.18
C ILE A 624 58.70 6.39 10.33
N VAL A 625 58.65 7.70 10.57
CA VAL A 625 57.38 8.42 10.69
C VAL A 625 56.62 8.33 9.37
N GLY A 626 57.27 8.46 8.22
CA GLY A 626 56.60 8.47 6.91
C GLY A 626 55.94 7.13 6.59
N ARG A 627 56.63 6.03 6.86
CA ARG A 627 56.07 4.67 6.72
C ARG A 627 54.99 4.39 7.76
N GLY A 628 55.17 4.85 9.00
CA GLY A 628 54.16 4.78 10.05
C GLY A 628 52.86 5.48 9.65
N THR A 629 52.96 6.68 9.06
CA THR A 629 51.81 7.46 8.57
C THR A 629 50.99 6.67 7.55
N ILE A 630 51.61 5.94 6.62
CA ILE A 630 50.90 5.10 5.65
C ILE A 630 50.13 3.97 6.34
N VAL A 631 50.73 3.29 7.33
CA VAL A 631 50.05 2.22 8.07
C VAL A 631 48.81 2.75 8.78
N VAL A 632 48.92 3.90 9.45
CA VAL A 632 47.79 4.56 10.11
C VAL A 632 46.73 5.01 9.09
N GLY A 633 47.14 5.53 7.92
CA GLY A 633 46.24 5.92 6.84
C GLY A 633 45.46 4.73 6.24
N ILE A 634 46.10 3.58 6.05
CA ILE A 634 45.44 2.34 5.62
C ILE A 634 44.40 1.90 6.66
N ALA A 635 44.77 1.91 7.95
CA ALA A 635 43.82 1.61 9.02
C ALA A 635 42.62 2.57 9.03
N ALA A 636 42.84 3.86 8.74
CA ALA A 636 41.77 4.86 8.60
C ALA A 636 40.84 4.54 7.43
N LEU A 637 41.36 4.08 6.28
CA LEU A 637 40.53 3.67 5.14
C LEU A 637 39.63 2.48 5.49
N PHE A 638 40.18 1.41 6.08
CA PHE A 638 39.40 0.22 6.43
C PHE A 638 38.35 0.51 7.51
N THR A 639 38.72 1.26 8.55
CA THR A 639 37.75 1.67 9.59
C THR A 639 36.69 2.62 9.03
N GLY A 640 37.02 3.44 8.02
CA GLY A 640 36.08 4.28 7.30
C GLY A 640 35.05 3.48 6.49
N MET A 641 35.51 2.47 5.76
CA MET A 641 34.64 1.56 5.01
C MET A 641 33.70 0.78 5.94
N LYS A 642 34.20 0.30 7.09
CA LYS A 642 33.38 -0.34 8.12
C LYS A 642 32.31 0.61 8.66
N HIS A 643 32.69 1.85 8.99
CA HIS A 643 31.77 2.86 9.50
C HIS A 643 30.68 3.23 8.47
N LEU A 644 31.05 3.30 7.18
CA LEU A 644 30.10 3.50 6.08
C LEU A 644 29.10 2.33 5.97
N GLY A 645 29.58 1.09 6.09
CA GLY A 645 28.76 -0.12 6.05
C GLY A 645 27.75 -0.18 7.20
N GLU A 646 28.20 0.05 8.43
CA GLU A 646 27.33 0.07 9.62
C GLU A 646 26.25 1.15 9.54
N ARG A 647 26.56 2.31 8.95
CA ARG A 647 25.62 3.44 8.87
C ARG A 647 24.55 3.28 7.78
N TYR A 648 24.88 2.64 6.66
CA TYR A 648 24.00 2.64 5.47
C TYR A 648 23.59 1.26 4.97
N GLY A 649 24.07 0.16 5.57
CA GLY A 649 23.60 -1.21 5.27
C GLY A 649 23.76 -1.65 3.81
N GLY A 650 24.67 -1.03 3.06
CA GLY A 650 24.81 -1.27 1.63
C GLY A 650 25.60 -2.55 1.33
N GLU A 651 24.99 -3.47 0.58
CA GLU A 651 25.62 -4.71 0.06
C GLU A 651 26.95 -4.41 -0.69
N ASN A 652 27.03 -3.26 -1.38
CA ASN A 652 28.20 -2.83 -2.14
C ASN A 652 29.44 -2.52 -1.29
N VAL A 653 29.27 -2.22 0.02
CA VAL A 653 30.39 -1.88 0.90
C VAL A 653 31.31 -3.09 1.13
N HIS A 654 30.74 -4.29 1.14
CA HIS A 654 31.52 -5.52 1.26
C HIS A 654 32.40 -5.73 0.02
N GLY A 655 31.85 -5.52 -1.18
CA GLY A 655 32.59 -5.60 -2.45
C GLY A 655 33.72 -4.57 -2.53
N LEU A 656 33.45 -3.31 -2.15
CA LEU A 656 34.47 -2.26 -2.11
C LEU A 656 35.58 -2.56 -1.09
N SER A 657 35.24 -3.15 0.06
CA SER A 657 36.24 -3.55 1.07
C SER A 657 37.15 -4.67 0.57
N TRP A 658 36.60 -5.65 -0.17
CA TRP A 658 37.39 -6.68 -0.85
C TRP A 658 38.28 -6.08 -1.93
N ALA A 659 37.76 -5.17 -2.75
CA ALA A 659 38.55 -4.48 -3.78
C ALA A 659 39.72 -3.70 -3.16
N LEU A 660 39.49 -2.99 -2.04
CA LEU A 660 40.52 -2.28 -1.30
C LEU A 660 41.58 -3.25 -0.73
N THR A 661 41.16 -4.40 -0.22
CA THR A 661 42.07 -5.45 0.27
C THR A 661 42.95 -5.98 -0.85
N MET A 662 42.35 -6.29 -2.01
CA MET A 662 43.09 -6.75 -3.19
C MET A 662 44.06 -5.68 -3.71
N TRP A 663 43.67 -4.39 -3.69
CA TRP A 663 44.52 -3.28 -4.08
C TRP A 663 45.81 -3.21 -3.24
N PHE A 664 45.68 -3.22 -1.91
CA PHE A 664 46.85 -3.19 -1.03
C PHE A 664 47.68 -4.48 -1.09
N LEU A 665 47.05 -5.63 -1.33
CA LEU A 665 47.76 -6.90 -1.53
C LEU A 665 48.59 -6.89 -2.81
N ILE A 666 48.03 -6.40 -3.92
CA ILE A 666 48.77 -6.20 -5.18
C ILE A 666 49.92 -5.22 -4.98
N GLY A 667 49.68 -4.09 -4.30
CA GLY A 667 50.72 -3.12 -3.95
C GLY A 667 51.86 -3.74 -3.13
N ALA A 668 51.54 -4.54 -2.11
CA ALA A 668 52.52 -5.22 -1.29
C ALA A 668 53.33 -6.25 -2.09
N LEU A 669 52.67 -7.06 -2.92
CA LEU A 669 53.35 -8.00 -3.82
C LEU A 669 54.27 -7.29 -4.81
N MET A 670 53.85 -6.15 -5.36
CA MET A 670 54.68 -5.32 -6.23
C MET A 670 55.93 -4.82 -5.50
N VAL A 671 55.80 -4.34 -4.26
CA VAL A 671 56.94 -3.90 -3.45
C VAL A 671 57.88 -5.07 -3.14
N ILE A 672 57.35 -6.24 -2.77
CA ILE A 672 58.14 -7.45 -2.54
C ILE A 672 58.91 -7.84 -3.80
N TYR A 673 58.25 -7.82 -4.96
CA TYR A 673 58.87 -8.12 -6.25
C TYR A 673 59.98 -7.11 -6.59
N LEU A 674 59.73 -5.81 -6.42
CA LEU A 674 60.73 -4.77 -6.67
C LEU A 674 61.94 -4.91 -5.73
N GLU A 675 61.71 -5.16 -4.44
CA GLU A 675 62.78 -5.37 -3.47
C GLU A 675 63.57 -6.66 -3.74
N TYR A 676 62.88 -7.74 -4.16
CA TYR A 676 63.52 -8.98 -4.61
C TYR A 676 64.43 -8.72 -5.82
N ARG A 677 63.92 -8.00 -6.83
CA ARG A 677 64.68 -7.63 -8.03
C ARG A 677 65.89 -6.75 -7.69
N GLU A 678 65.72 -5.81 -6.77
CA GLU A 678 66.80 -4.93 -6.31
C GLU A 678 67.88 -5.72 -5.56
N ARG A 679 67.50 -6.63 -4.67
CA ARG A 679 68.43 -7.55 -3.99
C ARG A 679 69.17 -8.44 -4.99
N GLN A 680 68.48 -8.96 -6.00
CA GLN A 680 69.10 -9.78 -7.03
C GLN A 680 70.08 -8.98 -7.89
N ARG A 681 69.77 -7.71 -8.23
CA ARG A 681 70.72 -6.79 -8.88
C ARG A 681 71.95 -6.53 -8.01
N ARG A 682 71.79 -6.27 -6.70
CA ARG A 682 72.91 -6.09 -5.76
C ARG A 682 73.77 -7.36 -5.68
N ARG A 683 73.16 -8.54 -5.60
CA ARG A 683 73.85 -9.83 -5.61
C ARG A 683 74.62 -10.06 -6.91
N ASN A 684 74.04 -9.74 -8.07
CA ASN A 684 74.72 -9.86 -9.36
C ASN A 684 75.88 -8.86 -9.52
N ARG A 685 75.78 -7.64 -8.96
CA ARG A 685 76.91 -6.69 -8.90
C ARG A 685 78.05 -7.20 -8.01
N LEU A 686 77.72 -7.83 -6.87
CA LEU A 686 78.71 -8.44 -5.98
C LEU A 686 79.40 -9.66 -6.61
N LEU A 687 78.66 -10.49 -7.37
CA LEU A 687 79.23 -11.60 -8.15
C LEU A 687 80.02 -11.13 -9.38
N GLY A 688 79.61 -10.03 -10.02
CA GLY A 688 80.30 -9.45 -11.18
C GLY A 688 81.61 -8.74 -10.86
N ARG A 689 81.83 -8.31 -9.60
CA ARG A 689 83.09 -7.69 -9.15
C ARG A 689 84.26 -8.69 -9.04
N GLY A 690 84.03 -9.99 -9.26
CA GLY A 690 85.07 -11.03 -9.33
C GLY A 690 85.84 -11.08 -10.65
N ASN A 691 85.35 -10.46 -11.73
CA ASN A 691 86.07 -10.38 -13.01
C ASN A 691 86.37 -8.92 -13.35
N TRP A 692 87.64 -8.54 -13.24
CA TRP A 692 88.13 -7.23 -13.68
C TRP A 692 88.04 -7.10 -15.20
N VAL A 693 87.35 -6.05 -15.67
CA VAL A 693 87.53 -5.50 -17.02
C VAL A 693 87.71 -3.99 -16.87
N LEU A 694 88.82 -3.51 -17.42
CA LEU A 694 89.29 -2.13 -17.46
C LEU A 694 88.45 -1.34 -18.48
N GLY A 695 87.79 -0.24 -18.08
CA GLY A 695 87.17 0.66 -19.04
C GLY A 695 86.13 1.63 -18.49
N ASN A 696 86.47 2.92 -18.60
CA ASN A 696 85.68 4.14 -18.46
C ASN A 696 85.27 4.63 -17.05
N VAL A 697 85.90 5.75 -16.72
CA VAL A 697 85.52 6.75 -15.73
C VAL A 697 84.27 7.46 -16.23
N GLU A 698 83.11 7.11 -15.68
CA GLU A 698 82.02 8.07 -15.47
C GLU A 698 81.48 7.85 -14.05
N GLU A 699 81.34 8.97 -13.35
CA GLU A 699 81.08 9.13 -11.91
C GLU A 699 79.92 8.26 -11.38
N GLU A 700 80.22 7.26 -10.55
CA GLU A 700 79.23 6.57 -9.72
C GLU A 700 79.23 7.15 -8.29
N ASP A 701 78.50 8.25 -8.10
CA ASP A 701 78.09 8.75 -6.78
C ASP A 701 76.88 7.93 -6.28
N SER A 702 77.11 6.69 -5.83
CA SER A 702 76.05 5.90 -5.18
C SER A 702 76.55 4.99 -4.06
N VAL A 703 77.16 5.59 -3.03
CA VAL A 703 77.41 4.90 -1.76
C VAL A 703 76.18 5.01 -0.86
N ASP A 704 75.39 3.95 -0.80
CA ASP A 704 74.27 3.72 0.13
C ASP A 704 74.86 3.43 1.53
N LEU A 705 75.12 4.45 2.35
CA LEU A 705 75.75 4.37 3.68
C LEU A 705 74.90 3.68 4.77
N LEU A 706 73.91 2.85 4.41
CA LEU A 706 73.08 2.12 5.35
C LEU A 706 73.24 0.61 5.18
N SER A 707 74.40 0.10 5.60
CA SER A 707 74.55 -1.30 5.98
C SER A 707 74.86 -1.39 7.48
N PRO A 708 74.08 -2.12 8.28
CA PRO A 708 74.43 -2.37 9.67
C PRO A 708 75.38 -3.56 9.70
N ASN A 709 76.70 -3.30 9.68
CA ASN A 709 77.68 -4.24 10.22
C ASN A 709 79.03 -3.55 10.51
N ARG A 710 79.17 -3.08 11.75
CA ARG A 710 80.43 -2.85 12.47
C ARG A 710 80.21 -3.56 13.81
N ALA A 711 81.00 -4.48 14.34
CA ALA A 711 82.34 -4.95 14.04
C ALA A 711 82.50 -6.38 14.64
N SER A 712 83.46 -7.16 14.13
CA SER A 712 84.20 -8.12 14.95
C SER A 712 85.67 -7.80 14.77
N ALA A 713 86.25 -7.20 15.81
CA ALA A 713 87.67 -6.98 15.92
C ALA A 713 88.39 -8.33 16.08
N GLN A 714 89.42 -8.56 15.27
CA GLN A 714 90.51 -9.46 15.66
C GLN A 714 91.84 -8.91 15.11
N ASN A 715 92.77 -8.76 16.05
CA ASN A 715 94.14 -8.29 15.89
C ASN A 715 94.99 -9.23 15.03
N GLY A 716 95.97 -8.70 14.30
CA GLY A 716 97.05 -9.52 13.74
C GLY A 716 97.97 -8.83 12.74
N LEU A 717 99.06 -8.26 13.27
CA LEU A 717 100.40 -8.05 12.69
C LEU A 717 100.62 -7.30 11.34
N GLN A 718 101.14 -6.07 11.51
CA GLN A 718 102.45 -5.54 11.07
C GLN A 718 103.09 -5.83 9.68
N ASN A 719 103.80 -4.77 9.26
CA ASN A 719 104.88 -4.59 8.27
C ASN A 719 104.46 -4.32 6.81
N SER A 720 105.02 -3.33 6.11
CA SER A 720 106.21 -2.48 6.32
C SER A 720 106.22 -1.29 5.35
N GLY A 721 106.90 -0.20 5.76
CA GLY A 721 107.58 0.91 5.03
C GLY A 721 107.18 1.28 3.58
N LEU A 722 107.25 2.53 3.13
CA LEU A 722 108.16 3.63 3.43
C LEU A 722 107.65 4.92 2.74
N MET A 723 107.95 6.08 3.33
CA MET A 723 107.91 7.46 2.76
C MET A 723 108.77 7.53 1.46
N GLU A 724 108.65 8.45 0.50
CA GLU A 724 108.75 9.92 0.52
C GLU A 724 108.74 10.33 -0.99
N VAL A 725 107.90 11.25 -1.53
CA VAL A 725 108.09 12.72 -1.74
C VAL A 725 108.41 13.19 -3.19
N GLN A 726 107.87 14.38 -3.53
CA GLN A 726 108.17 15.34 -4.63
C GLN A 726 107.83 14.93 -6.09
N LEU A 727 107.40 15.78 -7.04
CA LEU A 727 107.08 17.22 -7.16
C LEU A 727 106.22 17.45 -8.42
N GLU A 728 105.52 18.60 -8.47
CA GLU A 728 104.73 19.13 -9.60
C GLU A 728 105.51 19.29 -10.93
N PRO A 729 104.81 19.53 -12.06
CA PRO A 729 104.70 20.93 -12.48
C PRO A 729 103.32 21.36 -13.01
N LEU A 730 103.05 22.64 -12.75
CA LEU A 730 101.96 23.49 -13.24
C LEU A 730 101.92 23.68 -14.77
N ASN A 731 100.68 23.76 -15.26
CA ASN A 731 100.16 24.56 -16.38
C ASN A 731 100.71 24.38 -17.81
N ARG A 732 99.76 24.19 -18.73
CA ARG A 732 99.32 25.30 -19.58
C ARG A 732 97.85 25.17 -19.96
#